data_AF-A0A814MIV5-F1
#
_entry.id   AF-A0A814MIV5-F1
#
_cell.length_a   1.000
_cell.length_b   1.000
_cell.length_c   1.000
_cell.angle_alpha   90.00
_cell.angle_beta   90.00
_cell.angle_gamma   90.00
#
_symmetry.space_group_name_H-M   'P 1'
#
loop_
_entity.id
_entity.type
_entity.pdbx_description
1 polymer ?
#
loop_
_entity_poly.entity_id
_entity_poly.type
_entity_poly.pdbx_seq_one_letter_code
_entity_poly.pdbx_strand_id
1 'polypeptide(L)'
;MSTVFFFFFLILNSCYAFDAGFLDLKPSVRKDEDTTHYEITVCALCRVTIDYLQSVYKIDTKYLEVKFNVTNGQCDKNLVYDIVSILTNSQQIGVNPWQYATTIRTIASSNTKTDLKEVFKSESHFDSETFLGGSKLVMKRYEATVDSVLKADDYDQARKTFGEMLHTLQDFYSHSNYIELEYTSPSDVLGQRLFQKEEYAPVDMRTCISCQGVDCQTKPNLDVNILKNKLLTTGYFIPKGLGTIIGKKPKGKCSHGGFFDGSATNEPIGGINKDKLDSVHGHLHYQAAEMAYKATRKILNEFRQVIGDEAFGLFLTLKKNLNSLIISIDTACSMADYTELAKEISINIVKQYGQLEYAPHNYILITFNSNKAEIMVNSRNPNDLTIAIENLKTCEKKNSTDGELYYHSLVEGLKQCEYASVIYTFTDSIAKDAYLKHQVRALLRNKRAVVYSFMGEQIKRRIFNNIDPLDENNNDFDFASISGGLTFPININDRIVISEFILRRLEWTRLQTIFISKSKSISTRFYVDSSINELYLDISSMGEITNINQIQLRKPDNSLYILTDNVIHSKHLYMWKILQPNVGVWSLITGNLSQEFDYDIQIHSKTNRICSSTLQKQFESDKDSNGYTQLTTEPLIDSNLIILTTCENVQYTNVTISLIDQFGYIITNYLPFQSDQLGILTNIRIPQQQFRIQTIITLANGEKIQRIEKQVISPTIFTIELNDQPYIISQGETIQMNYTIKSALSKKVTVRLQIIDTLKIISNDGIIKDLTFINQTSGMSLITLSKDYKEKLITDLVIFTITTQDNQTNKYSYENDEIVSVYLETNLASSTKTINYLTISFLLLNLFLKETNH
;
A
#
# COMPACT_ATOMS: atom_id res chain seq x y z
N MET A 1 12.62 -22.74 29.92
CA MET A 1 12.22 -23.58 28.76
C MET A 1 10.71 -23.84 28.70
N SER A 2 10.01 -24.12 29.82
CA SER A 2 8.55 -24.36 29.83
C SER A 2 7.69 -23.08 29.63
N THR A 3 8.14 -21.92 30.14
CA THR A 3 7.41 -20.64 30.05
C THR A 3 7.47 -19.95 28.68
N VAL A 4 8.51 -20.21 27.88
CA VAL A 4 8.69 -19.64 26.54
C VAL A 4 7.86 -20.40 25.50
N PHE A 5 7.65 -21.71 25.70
CA PHE A 5 6.79 -22.54 24.85
C PHE A 5 5.30 -22.24 25.05
N PHE A 6 4.90 -21.86 26.27
CA PHE A 6 3.50 -21.52 26.58
C PHE A 6 3.08 -20.18 25.94
N PHE A 7 3.99 -19.20 25.89
CA PHE A 7 3.79 -17.92 25.19
C PHE A 7 3.68 -18.08 23.66
N PHE A 8 4.41 -19.06 23.09
CA PHE A 8 4.44 -19.32 21.65
C PHE A 8 3.13 -19.89 21.12
N PHE A 9 2.44 -20.74 21.91
CA PHE A 9 1.12 -21.26 21.55
C PHE A 9 0.01 -20.23 21.75
N LEU A 10 0.24 -19.21 22.56
CA LEU A 10 -0.77 -18.22 22.92
C LEU A 10 -0.93 -17.12 21.88
N ILE A 11 0.17 -16.64 21.30
CA ILE A 11 0.17 -15.61 20.26
C ILE A 11 -0.38 -16.15 18.93
N LEU A 12 -0.11 -17.42 18.61
CA LEU A 12 -0.68 -18.09 17.43
C LEU A 12 -2.18 -18.40 17.60
N ASN A 13 -2.67 -18.54 18.83
CA ASN A 13 -4.09 -18.78 19.10
C ASN A 13 -4.90 -17.50 19.28
N SER A 14 -4.35 -16.39 19.76
CA SER A 14 -5.13 -15.15 19.93
C SER A 14 -5.54 -14.45 18.61
N CYS A 15 -4.98 -14.84 17.46
CA CYS A 15 -5.27 -14.25 16.15
C CYS A 15 -6.57 -14.74 15.50
N TYR A 16 -7.19 -15.78 16.04
CA TYR A 16 -8.32 -16.46 15.38
C TYR A 16 -9.68 -15.78 15.61
N ALA A 17 -9.79 -14.81 16.53
CA ALA A 17 -11.09 -14.35 17.07
C ALA A 17 -11.88 -13.35 16.22
N PHE A 18 -11.29 -12.83 15.15
CA PHE A 18 -11.78 -11.59 14.58
C PHE A 18 -12.22 -11.77 13.13
N ASP A 19 -13.44 -11.32 12.84
CA ASP A 19 -13.99 -11.30 11.49
C ASP A 19 -13.47 -10.09 10.72
N ALA A 20 -12.27 -10.24 10.18
CA ALA A 20 -11.67 -9.22 9.32
C ALA A 20 -12.38 -9.09 7.95
N GLY A 21 -13.48 -9.80 7.67
CA GLY A 21 -14.30 -9.52 6.49
C GLY A 21 -13.68 -9.84 5.15
N PHE A 22 -12.77 -10.80 5.11
CA PHE A 22 -12.15 -11.26 3.86
C PHE A 22 -12.69 -12.61 3.40
N LEU A 23 -13.85 -13.00 3.96
CA LEU A 23 -14.39 -14.34 3.88
C LEU A 23 -15.36 -14.46 2.73
N ASP A 24 -15.02 -15.34 1.79
CA ASP A 24 -15.81 -15.72 0.64
C ASP A 24 -16.27 -14.54 -0.23
N LEU A 25 -15.70 -14.50 -1.42
CA LEU A 25 -16.17 -13.67 -2.53
C LEU A 25 -17.53 -14.22 -3.05
N LYS A 26 -18.56 -14.24 -2.20
CA LYS A 26 -19.90 -14.75 -2.49
C LYS A 26 -20.80 -13.62 -3.01
N PRO A 27 -21.45 -13.79 -4.17
CA PRO A 27 -22.32 -12.77 -4.74
C PRO A 27 -23.76 -12.82 -4.21
N SER A 28 -24.00 -13.28 -2.98
CA SER A 28 -25.37 -13.29 -2.43
C SER A 28 -25.38 -13.04 -0.93
N VAL A 29 -26.08 -11.97 -0.51
CA VAL A 29 -26.62 -11.85 0.84
C VAL A 29 -27.48 -13.08 1.11
N ARG A 30 -26.93 -14.06 1.82
CA ARG A 30 -27.79 -14.95 2.60
C ARG A 30 -28.16 -14.18 3.85
N LYS A 31 -29.44 -14.20 4.24
CA LYS A 31 -29.94 -13.62 5.50
C LYS A 31 -29.31 -14.23 6.77
N ASP A 32 -28.40 -15.18 6.60
CA ASP A 32 -27.78 -16.01 7.63
C ASP A 32 -26.23 -15.89 7.62
N GLU A 33 -25.65 -14.93 6.89
CA GLU A 33 -24.20 -14.66 6.88
C GLU A 33 -23.86 -13.37 7.65
N ASP A 34 -22.67 -13.35 8.27
CA ASP A 34 -22.12 -12.22 9.02
C ASP A 34 -21.88 -11.01 8.09
N THR A 35 -22.01 -9.80 8.63
CA THR A 35 -21.71 -8.53 7.95
C THR A 35 -20.40 -7.97 8.43
N THR A 36 -19.53 -7.65 7.49
CA THR A 36 -18.12 -7.41 7.79
C THR A 36 -17.74 -5.92 7.72
N HIS A 37 -16.66 -5.53 8.39
CA HIS A 37 -16.11 -4.17 8.29
C HIS A 37 -15.77 -3.75 6.86
N TYR A 38 -15.29 -4.69 6.05
CA TYR A 38 -15.01 -4.46 4.63
C TYR A 38 -16.28 -4.06 3.89
N GLU A 39 -17.35 -4.84 4.02
CA GLU A 39 -18.62 -4.63 3.33
C GLU A 39 -19.30 -3.34 3.77
N ILE A 40 -19.33 -3.07 5.08
CA ILE A 40 -19.85 -1.81 5.65
C ILE A 40 -19.12 -0.62 5.03
N THR A 41 -17.78 -0.69 4.99
CA THR A 41 -16.93 0.37 4.45
C THR A 41 -17.15 0.59 2.96
N VAL A 42 -17.13 -0.49 2.16
CA VAL A 42 -17.39 -0.43 0.71
C VAL A 42 -18.77 0.15 0.43
N CYS A 43 -19.80 -0.29 1.15
CA CYS A 43 -21.16 0.18 0.95
C CYS A 43 -21.31 1.68 1.26
N ALA A 44 -20.74 2.14 2.38
CA ALA A 44 -20.74 3.56 2.75
C ALA A 44 -19.97 4.42 1.74
N LEU A 45 -18.81 3.94 1.25
CA LEU A 45 -18.04 4.64 0.21
C LEU A 45 -18.80 4.72 -1.12
N CYS A 46 -19.51 3.66 -1.50
CA CYS A 46 -20.39 3.68 -2.68
C CYS A 46 -21.49 4.73 -2.53
N ARG A 47 -22.12 4.84 -1.34
CA ARG A 47 -23.14 5.86 -1.08
C ARG A 47 -22.62 7.27 -1.28
N VAL A 48 -21.52 7.63 -0.60
CA VAL A 48 -20.97 8.99 -0.70
C VAL A 48 -20.40 9.28 -2.09
N THR A 49 -19.98 8.26 -2.83
CA THR A 49 -19.61 8.39 -4.24
C THR A 49 -20.82 8.73 -5.10
N ILE A 50 -21.94 8.02 -4.93
CA ILE A 50 -23.19 8.32 -5.65
C ILE A 50 -23.62 9.78 -5.38
N ASP A 51 -23.60 10.18 -4.11
CA ASP A 51 -23.91 11.57 -3.70
C ASP A 51 -22.95 12.57 -4.37
N TYR A 52 -21.66 12.24 -4.45
CA TYR A 52 -20.64 13.06 -5.10
C TYR A 52 -20.89 13.20 -6.61
N LEU A 53 -21.13 12.10 -7.32
CA LEU A 53 -21.40 12.09 -8.75
C LEU A 53 -22.63 12.92 -9.12
N GLN A 54 -23.68 12.82 -8.30
CA GLN A 54 -24.89 13.61 -8.50
C GLN A 54 -24.66 15.11 -8.21
N SER A 55 -23.99 15.43 -7.09
CA SER A 55 -23.84 16.82 -6.64
C SER A 55 -22.76 17.61 -7.41
N VAL A 56 -21.61 16.99 -7.68
CA VAL A 56 -20.44 17.64 -8.31
C VAL A 56 -20.47 17.50 -9.82
N TYR A 57 -20.68 16.27 -10.32
CA TYR A 57 -20.66 15.98 -11.75
C TYR A 57 -22.03 16.08 -12.43
N LYS A 58 -23.12 16.27 -11.67
CA LYS A 58 -24.49 16.37 -12.18
C LYS A 58 -24.94 15.15 -13.01
N ILE A 59 -24.43 13.98 -12.66
CA ILE A 59 -24.77 12.72 -13.33
C ILE A 59 -26.14 12.23 -12.85
N ASP A 60 -26.94 11.69 -13.78
CA ASP A 60 -28.14 10.94 -13.42
C ASP A 60 -27.75 9.60 -12.76
N THR A 61 -27.85 9.57 -11.44
CA THR A 61 -27.57 8.39 -10.63
C THR A 61 -28.80 7.53 -10.36
N LYS A 62 -29.96 7.80 -10.99
CA LYS A 62 -31.22 7.09 -10.69
C LYS A 62 -31.12 5.56 -10.83
N TYR A 63 -30.32 5.07 -11.76
CA TYR A 63 -30.03 3.64 -11.89
C TYR A 63 -29.27 3.08 -10.68
N LEU A 64 -28.28 3.81 -10.16
CA LEU A 64 -27.58 3.42 -8.94
C LEU A 64 -28.48 3.52 -7.71
N GLU A 65 -29.31 4.57 -7.63
CA GLU A 65 -30.26 4.75 -6.52
C GLU A 65 -31.28 3.60 -6.42
N VAL A 66 -31.77 3.10 -7.55
CA VAL A 66 -32.68 1.93 -7.57
C VAL A 66 -31.99 0.65 -7.10
N LYS A 67 -30.67 0.54 -7.30
CA LYS A 67 -29.86 -0.61 -6.88
C LYS A 67 -29.27 -0.46 -5.48
N PHE A 68 -29.23 0.75 -4.95
CA PHE A 68 -28.69 1.05 -3.63
C PHE A 68 -29.71 0.66 -2.57
N ASN A 69 -29.64 -0.60 -2.13
CA ASN A 69 -30.37 -1.07 -0.96
C ASN A 69 -29.39 -1.54 0.10
N VAL A 70 -29.57 -1.04 1.33
CA VAL A 70 -28.74 -1.42 2.47
C VAL A 70 -29.57 -2.30 3.37
N THR A 71 -29.15 -3.55 3.49
CA THR A 71 -29.74 -4.51 4.41
C THR A 71 -28.66 -4.94 5.37
N ASN A 72 -28.96 -4.99 6.67
CA ASN A 72 -28.01 -5.48 7.69
C ASN A 72 -26.66 -4.73 7.73
N GLY A 73 -26.60 -3.47 7.29
CA GLY A 73 -25.36 -2.67 7.25
C GLY A 73 -24.51 -2.84 6.00
N GLN A 74 -24.92 -3.67 5.05
CA GLN A 74 -24.22 -3.90 3.78
C GLN A 74 -25.11 -3.66 2.57
N CYS A 75 -24.49 -3.45 1.41
CA CYS A 75 -25.19 -3.23 0.15
C CYS A 75 -25.57 -4.59 -0.46
N ASP A 76 -26.82 -4.77 -0.85
CA ASP A 76 -27.33 -6.06 -1.39
C ASP A 76 -26.58 -6.56 -2.65
N LYS A 77 -25.85 -5.68 -3.32
CA LYS A 77 -25.07 -5.95 -4.54
C LYS A 77 -23.77 -5.18 -4.50
N ASN A 78 -22.75 -5.70 -5.19
CA ASN A 78 -21.50 -4.97 -5.39
C ASN A 78 -21.71 -3.79 -6.35
N LEU A 79 -21.90 -2.60 -5.77
CA LEU A 79 -22.10 -1.35 -6.51
C LEU A 79 -20.82 -0.73 -7.05
N VAL A 80 -19.64 -1.21 -6.64
CA VAL A 80 -18.36 -0.68 -7.15
C VAL A 80 -18.30 -0.87 -8.66
N TYR A 81 -18.71 -2.04 -9.16
CA TYR A 81 -18.74 -2.31 -10.61
C TYR A 81 -19.74 -1.42 -11.35
N ASP A 82 -20.94 -1.22 -10.79
CA ASP A 82 -21.95 -0.34 -11.40
C ASP A 82 -21.46 1.11 -11.46
N ILE A 83 -20.77 1.60 -10.42
CA ILE A 83 -20.14 2.93 -10.41
C ILE A 83 -19.03 2.99 -11.45
N VAL A 84 -18.09 2.03 -11.46
CA VAL A 84 -17.01 1.91 -12.46
C VAL A 84 -17.57 1.96 -13.88
N SER A 85 -18.68 1.27 -14.15
CA SER A 85 -19.36 1.29 -15.45
C SER A 85 -19.86 2.70 -15.81
N ILE A 86 -20.47 3.42 -14.88
CA ILE A 86 -20.89 4.82 -15.11
C ILE A 86 -19.67 5.72 -15.34
N LEU A 87 -18.61 5.55 -14.54
CA LEU A 87 -17.38 6.31 -14.68
C LEU A 87 -16.73 6.09 -16.06
N THR A 88 -16.76 4.84 -16.55
CA THR A 88 -16.23 4.45 -17.86
C THR A 88 -17.02 5.05 -19.02
N ASN A 89 -18.36 5.08 -18.90
CA ASN A 89 -19.25 5.49 -19.99
C ASN A 89 -19.54 7.00 -20.01
N SER A 90 -19.21 7.73 -18.95
CA SER A 90 -19.52 9.15 -18.84
C SER A 90 -18.36 10.04 -19.31
N GLN A 91 -18.53 10.63 -20.49
CA GLN A 91 -17.59 11.61 -21.07
C GLN A 91 -17.43 12.88 -20.22
N GLN A 92 -18.35 13.16 -19.28
CA GLN A 92 -18.31 14.36 -18.44
C GLN A 92 -17.33 14.28 -17.27
N ILE A 93 -17.04 13.08 -16.76
CA ILE A 93 -16.28 12.91 -15.50
C ILE A 93 -14.78 12.94 -15.77
N GLY A 94 -14.37 12.29 -16.87
CA GLY A 94 -12.97 12.17 -17.25
C GLY A 94 -12.11 11.59 -16.11
N VAL A 95 -12.58 10.55 -15.44
CA VAL A 95 -11.84 9.89 -14.34
C VAL A 95 -11.37 8.53 -14.79
N ASN A 96 -10.27 8.04 -14.22
CA ASN A 96 -9.88 6.65 -14.41
C ASN A 96 -10.76 5.76 -13.51
N PRO A 97 -11.72 5.01 -14.08
CA PRO A 97 -12.66 4.21 -13.29
C PRO A 97 -11.95 3.11 -12.49
N TRP A 98 -10.76 2.67 -12.90
CA TRP A 98 -10.00 1.59 -12.26
C TRP A 98 -9.29 2.04 -10.98
N GLN A 99 -8.87 3.31 -10.95
CA GLN A 99 -8.32 3.87 -9.73
C GLN A 99 -9.39 4.04 -8.66
N TYR A 100 -10.62 4.39 -9.03
CA TYR A 100 -11.75 4.40 -8.09
C TYR A 100 -11.90 3.05 -7.38
N ALA A 101 -11.99 1.96 -8.14
CA ALA A 101 -12.11 0.61 -7.56
C ALA A 101 -10.91 0.26 -6.65
N THR A 102 -9.70 0.68 -7.04
CA THR A 102 -8.49 0.50 -6.24
C THR A 102 -8.56 1.29 -4.93
N THR A 103 -9.00 2.54 -4.98
CA THR A 103 -9.17 3.42 -3.81
C THR A 103 -10.18 2.87 -2.81
N ILE A 104 -11.33 2.39 -3.29
CA ILE A 104 -12.33 1.73 -2.43
C ILE A 104 -11.71 0.54 -1.71
N ARG A 105 -11.00 -0.30 -2.46
CA ARG A 105 -10.30 -1.47 -1.91
C ARG A 105 -9.22 -1.07 -0.92
N THR A 106 -8.46 -0.01 -1.16
CA THR A 106 -7.43 0.49 -0.23
C THR A 106 -8.02 0.92 1.10
N ILE A 107 -9.08 1.74 1.11
CA ILE A 107 -9.71 2.21 2.35
C ILE A 107 -10.31 1.03 3.11
N ALA A 108 -11.08 0.18 2.43
CA ALA A 108 -11.73 -0.98 3.05
C ALA A 108 -10.72 -2.01 3.58
N SER A 109 -9.64 -2.26 2.84
CA SER A 109 -8.57 -3.17 3.30
C SER A 109 -7.76 -2.56 4.44
N SER A 110 -7.64 -1.23 4.50
CA SER A 110 -6.92 -0.58 5.60
C SER A 110 -7.72 -0.64 6.90
N ASN A 111 -9.05 -0.52 6.83
CA ASN A 111 -9.95 -0.80 7.94
C ASN A 111 -9.70 -2.22 8.48
N THR A 112 -9.89 -3.22 7.64
CA THR A 112 -9.78 -4.62 8.09
C THR A 112 -8.37 -5.02 8.53
N LYS A 113 -7.32 -4.38 8.01
CA LYS A 113 -5.94 -4.57 8.49
C LYS A 113 -5.72 -4.09 9.92
N THR A 114 -6.45 -3.07 10.38
CA THR A 114 -6.30 -2.52 11.73
C THR A 114 -6.57 -3.56 12.79
N ASP A 115 -7.59 -4.38 12.56
CA ASP A 115 -7.98 -5.48 13.43
C ASP A 115 -6.80 -6.39 13.82
N LEU A 116 -5.98 -6.75 12.83
CA LEU A 116 -4.79 -7.60 13.02
C LEU A 116 -3.59 -6.82 13.54
N LYS A 117 -3.36 -5.61 13.02
CA LYS A 117 -2.23 -4.75 13.41
C LYS A 117 -2.33 -4.35 14.89
N GLU A 118 -3.55 -4.16 15.37
CA GLU A 118 -3.82 -3.54 16.65
C GLU A 118 -4.58 -4.44 17.63
N VAL A 119 -4.53 -5.75 17.39
CA VAL A 119 -5.26 -6.81 18.13
C VAL A 119 -5.17 -6.73 19.67
N PHE A 120 -4.10 -6.16 20.22
CA PHE A 120 -3.89 -6.03 21.68
C PHE A 120 -4.10 -4.60 22.19
N LYS A 121 -4.50 -3.66 21.34
CA LYS A 121 -4.75 -2.26 21.67
C LYS A 121 -6.22 -2.08 21.96
N SER A 122 -6.60 -2.12 23.23
CA SER A 122 -8.00 -1.99 23.64
C SER A 122 -8.66 -0.73 23.08
N GLU A 123 -7.94 0.38 22.97
CA GLU A 123 -8.44 1.63 22.37
C GLU A 123 -8.85 1.48 20.90
N SER A 124 -8.19 0.63 20.13
CA SER A 124 -8.50 0.40 18.71
C SER A 124 -9.79 -0.37 18.50
N HIS A 125 -10.21 -1.12 19.52
CA HIS A 125 -11.39 -1.98 19.53
C HIS A 125 -12.48 -1.48 20.50
N PHE A 126 -12.25 -0.35 21.18
CA PHE A 126 -13.07 0.11 22.31
C PHE A 126 -13.22 -0.91 23.46
N ASP A 127 -12.35 -1.91 23.56
CA ASP A 127 -12.40 -2.91 24.62
C ASP A 127 -12.06 -2.32 26.00
N SER A 128 -12.40 -3.05 27.05
CA SER A 128 -11.98 -2.79 28.43
C SER A 128 -12.30 -1.37 28.91
N GLU A 129 -13.43 -0.82 28.46
CA GLU A 129 -13.95 0.52 28.76
C GLU A 129 -12.99 1.66 28.36
N THR A 130 -12.17 1.45 27.34
CA THR A 130 -11.21 2.45 26.81
C THR A 130 -11.86 3.58 26.00
N PHE A 131 -13.06 4.04 26.38
CA PHE A 131 -13.81 5.08 25.66
C PHE A 131 -13.00 6.36 25.40
N LEU A 132 -12.26 6.85 26.40
CA LEU A 132 -11.41 8.02 26.25
C LEU A 132 -10.27 7.76 25.25
N GLY A 133 -9.65 6.57 25.32
CA GLY A 133 -8.57 6.16 24.42
C GLY A 133 -9.06 6.01 22.98
N GLY A 134 -10.13 5.24 22.78
CA GLY A 134 -10.71 4.99 21.46
C GLY A 134 -11.26 6.25 20.80
N SER A 135 -11.99 7.10 21.53
CA SER A 135 -12.47 8.38 20.98
C SER A 135 -11.31 9.32 20.60
N LYS A 136 -10.24 9.35 21.41
CA LYS A 136 -9.01 10.09 21.08
C LYS A 136 -8.33 9.53 19.84
N LEU A 137 -8.28 8.21 19.68
CA LEU A 137 -7.68 7.55 18.52
C LEU A 137 -8.46 7.86 17.23
N VAL A 138 -9.80 7.77 17.27
CA VAL A 138 -10.66 8.15 16.14
C VAL A 138 -10.43 9.61 15.75
N MET A 139 -10.43 10.55 16.71
CA MET A 139 -10.16 11.96 16.42
C MET A 139 -8.77 12.18 15.82
N LYS A 140 -7.73 11.55 16.38
CA LYS A 140 -6.35 11.69 15.87
C LYS A 140 -6.22 11.19 14.44
N ARG A 141 -6.79 10.03 14.11
CA ARG A 141 -6.76 9.49 12.74
C ARG A 141 -7.58 10.34 11.76
N TYR A 142 -8.70 10.91 12.22
CA TYR A 142 -9.48 11.86 11.43
C TYR A 142 -8.66 13.12 11.08
N GLU A 143 -8.05 13.75 12.09
CA GLU A 143 -7.19 14.93 11.92
C GLU A 143 -5.99 14.63 11.00
N ALA A 144 -5.32 13.49 11.22
CA ALA A 144 -4.21 13.05 10.37
C ALA A 144 -4.66 12.83 8.90
N THR A 145 -5.87 12.33 8.68
CA THR A 145 -6.43 12.20 7.33
C THR A 145 -6.67 13.57 6.70
N VAL A 146 -7.34 14.48 7.41
CA VAL A 146 -7.61 15.85 6.94
C VAL A 146 -6.31 16.55 6.58
N ASP A 147 -5.27 16.41 7.40
CA ASP A 147 -3.99 17.05 7.19
C ASP A 147 -3.18 16.41 6.06
N SER A 148 -3.23 15.08 5.92
CA SER A 148 -2.64 14.38 4.77
C SER A 148 -3.21 14.94 3.47
N VAL A 149 -4.51 15.24 3.44
CA VAL A 149 -5.16 15.84 2.28
C VAL A 149 -4.84 17.33 2.12
N LEU A 150 -5.06 18.15 3.15
CA LEU A 150 -5.06 19.61 3.02
C LEU A 150 -3.67 20.25 3.16
N LYS A 151 -2.70 19.57 3.76
CA LYS A 151 -1.36 20.11 4.03
C LYS A 151 -0.26 19.38 3.26
N ALA A 152 -0.39 18.07 3.08
CA ALA A 152 0.64 17.25 2.45
C ALA A 152 0.30 16.84 1.00
N ASP A 153 -0.96 16.99 0.57
CA ASP A 153 -1.44 16.43 -0.70
C ASP A 153 -1.14 14.91 -0.84
N ASP A 154 -1.09 14.18 0.28
CA ASP A 154 -0.81 12.74 0.31
C ASP A 154 -2.12 11.93 0.44
N TYR A 155 -2.79 11.73 -0.70
CA TYR A 155 -4.09 11.06 -0.75
C TYR A 155 -3.99 9.56 -0.49
N ASP A 156 -2.89 8.90 -0.87
CA ASP A 156 -2.68 7.48 -0.59
C ASP A 156 -2.62 7.21 0.91
N GLN A 157 -1.83 8.01 1.61
CA GLN A 157 -1.71 7.92 3.05
C GLN A 157 -3.02 8.31 3.74
N ALA A 158 -3.72 9.35 3.27
CA ALA A 158 -5.06 9.70 3.76
C ALA A 158 -6.04 8.52 3.67
N ARG A 159 -6.09 7.80 2.54
CA ARG A 159 -6.99 6.64 2.36
C ARG A 159 -6.70 5.52 3.35
N LYS A 160 -5.42 5.24 3.60
CA LYS A 160 -4.98 4.21 4.56
C LYS A 160 -5.41 4.58 5.99
N THR A 161 -5.09 5.80 6.43
CA THR A 161 -5.40 6.26 7.79
C THR A 161 -6.88 6.46 8.03
N PHE A 162 -7.65 6.87 7.02
CA PHE A 162 -9.11 6.92 7.12
C PHE A 162 -9.70 5.52 7.29
N GLY A 163 -9.21 4.52 6.54
CA GLY A 163 -9.62 3.14 6.76
C GLY A 163 -9.33 2.66 8.18
N GLU A 164 -8.14 2.94 8.71
CA GLU A 164 -7.75 2.57 10.08
C GLU A 164 -8.63 3.27 11.13
N MET A 165 -9.09 4.49 10.87
CA MET A 165 -10.06 5.19 11.71
C MET A 165 -11.43 4.51 11.68
N LEU A 166 -11.89 4.08 10.51
CA LEU A 166 -13.17 3.43 10.35
C LEU A 166 -13.27 2.13 11.12
N HIS A 167 -12.18 1.35 11.20
CA HIS A 167 -12.14 0.14 12.03
C HIS A 167 -12.55 0.43 13.47
N THR A 168 -11.83 1.34 14.12
CA THR A 168 -12.08 1.71 15.52
C THR A 168 -13.46 2.32 15.73
N LEU A 169 -13.96 3.09 14.75
CA LEU A 169 -15.31 3.63 14.78
C LEU A 169 -16.40 2.55 14.66
N GLN A 170 -16.17 1.51 13.88
CA GLN A 170 -17.11 0.42 13.66
C GLN A 170 -17.13 -0.54 14.87
N ASP A 171 -15.97 -0.90 15.42
CA ASP A 171 -15.83 -1.76 16.62
C ASP A 171 -16.57 -1.21 17.85
N PHE A 172 -16.66 0.12 17.98
CA PHE A 172 -17.47 0.72 19.04
C PHE A 172 -18.90 0.17 19.07
N TYR A 173 -19.53 -0.06 17.92
CA TYR A 173 -20.92 -0.51 17.86
C TYR A 173 -21.08 -2.01 18.11
N SER A 174 -20.06 -2.82 17.83
CA SER A 174 -20.06 -4.26 18.11
C SER A 174 -19.65 -4.57 19.55
N HIS A 175 -18.69 -3.83 20.12
CA HIS A 175 -18.06 -4.16 21.41
C HIS A 175 -18.63 -3.37 22.60
N SER A 176 -19.48 -2.36 22.36
CA SER A 176 -20.17 -1.62 23.43
C SER A 176 -21.64 -2.01 23.56
N ASN A 177 -22.27 -1.56 24.65
CA ASN A 177 -23.72 -1.67 24.85
C ASN A 177 -24.56 -0.63 24.07
N TYR A 178 -24.01 0.05 23.06
CA TYR A 178 -24.69 1.15 22.37
C TYR A 178 -26.05 0.75 21.77
N ILE A 179 -26.13 -0.46 21.22
CA ILE A 179 -27.36 -0.99 20.63
C ILE A 179 -28.37 -1.35 21.72
N GLU A 180 -27.91 -1.93 22.82
CA GLU A 180 -28.72 -2.29 23.99
C GLU A 180 -29.28 -1.08 24.74
N LEU A 181 -28.67 0.10 24.58
CA LEU A 181 -29.19 1.38 25.06
C LEU A 181 -30.28 1.98 24.15
N GLU A 182 -30.70 1.25 23.11
CA GLU A 182 -31.75 1.61 22.16
C GLU A 182 -31.45 2.91 21.39
N TYR A 183 -30.17 3.23 21.18
CA TYR A 183 -29.80 4.33 20.30
C TYR A 183 -30.14 3.98 18.84
N THR A 184 -30.81 4.91 18.15
CA THR A 184 -31.26 4.73 16.76
C THR A 184 -30.44 5.55 15.75
N SER A 185 -29.48 6.33 16.24
CA SER A 185 -28.62 7.22 15.44
C SER A 185 -27.16 7.01 15.81
N PRO A 186 -26.21 7.26 14.88
CA PRO A 186 -24.79 7.20 15.20
C PRO A 186 -24.40 8.10 16.36
N SER A 187 -23.36 7.70 17.10
CA SER A 187 -22.76 8.51 18.15
C SER A 187 -22.43 9.93 17.63
N ASP A 188 -22.76 10.92 18.44
CA ASP A 188 -22.38 12.33 18.25
C ASP A 188 -20.97 12.62 18.79
N VAL A 189 -20.42 11.73 19.63
CA VAL A 189 -19.05 11.81 20.16
C VAL A 189 -17.98 11.43 19.15
N LEU A 190 -18.07 10.24 18.54
CA LEU A 190 -17.02 9.69 17.68
C LEU A 190 -16.71 10.60 16.49
N GLY A 191 -15.43 10.98 16.36
CA GLY A 191 -14.94 11.90 15.32
C GLY A 191 -15.13 13.40 15.64
N GLN A 192 -15.81 13.75 16.75
CA GLN A 192 -16.17 15.13 17.07
C GLN A 192 -15.59 15.61 18.41
N ARG A 193 -15.64 14.77 19.45
CA ARG A 193 -15.08 15.06 20.78
C ARG A 193 -14.70 13.78 21.51
N LEU A 194 -14.05 13.95 22.65
CA LEU A 194 -13.76 12.85 23.57
C LEU A 194 -14.98 12.50 24.42
N PHE A 195 -15.10 11.21 24.77
CA PHE A 195 -16.04 10.76 25.80
C PHE A 195 -15.67 11.36 27.17
N GLN A 196 -16.69 11.81 27.90
CA GLN A 196 -16.58 12.31 29.27
C GLN A 196 -16.84 11.17 30.25
N LYS A 197 -16.29 11.29 31.46
CA LYS A 197 -16.36 10.23 32.48
C LYS A 197 -17.78 9.90 32.93
N GLU A 198 -18.71 10.83 32.76
CA GLU A 198 -20.11 10.67 33.13
C GLU A 198 -20.93 9.91 32.07
N GLU A 199 -20.37 9.68 30.87
CA GLU A 199 -21.05 9.00 29.75
C GLU A 199 -20.87 7.48 29.78
N TYR A 200 -19.91 6.98 30.55
CA TYR A 200 -19.60 5.56 30.64
C TYR A 200 -19.40 5.12 32.09
N ALA A 201 -19.60 3.83 32.34
CA ALA A 201 -19.55 3.28 33.69
C ALA A 201 -18.12 3.34 34.27
N PRO A 202 -17.92 3.82 35.51
CA PRO A 202 -16.61 3.77 36.15
C PRO A 202 -16.22 2.32 36.47
N VAL A 203 -14.92 2.05 36.59
CA VAL A 203 -14.36 0.68 36.70
C VAL A 203 -14.92 -0.15 37.88
N ASP A 204 -15.37 0.51 38.94
CA ASP A 204 -15.93 -0.09 40.16
C ASP A 204 -17.46 -0.28 40.09
N MET A 205 -18.13 0.29 39.09
CA MET A 205 -19.55 0.08 38.85
C MET A 205 -19.78 -1.25 38.14
N ARG A 206 -20.67 -2.08 38.71
CA ARG A 206 -21.12 -3.31 38.07
C ARG A 206 -21.87 -2.99 36.77
N THR A 207 -21.43 -3.57 35.67
CA THR A 207 -22.04 -3.42 34.34
C THR A 207 -22.63 -4.72 33.80
N CYS A 208 -22.18 -5.87 34.32
CA CYS A 208 -22.71 -7.18 33.96
C CYS A 208 -23.08 -8.06 35.17
N ILE A 209 -23.99 -9.00 34.90
CA ILE A 209 -24.29 -10.21 35.67
C ILE A 209 -24.11 -11.44 34.79
N SER A 210 -23.91 -12.63 35.35
CA SER A 210 -23.70 -13.83 34.54
C SER A 210 -24.93 -14.16 33.68
N CYS A 211 -24.67 -14.43 32.40
CA CYS A 211 -25.68 -14.93 31.48
C CYS A 211 -26.16 -16.33 31.90
N GLN A 212 -27.37 -16.68 31.45
CA GLN A 212 -27.79 -18.07 31.33
C GLN A 212 -27.84 -18.44 29.85
N GLY A 213 -27.09 -19.48 29.45
CA GLY A 213 -26.93 -19.86 28.05
C GLY A 213 -25.74 -19.17 27.36
N VAL A 214 -25.54 -19.48 26.07
CA VAL A 214 -24.40 -19.00 25.27
C VAL A 214 -24.65 -17.65 24.60
N ASP A 215 -25.90 -17.22 24.46
CA ASP A 215 -26.34 -16.05 23.69
C ASP A 215 -26.99 -14.94 24.55
N CYS A 216 -26.99 -15.11 25.88
CA CYS A 216 -27.52 -14.18 26.88
C CYS A 216 -28.95 -13.66 26.64
N GLN A 217 -29.75 -14.31 25.78
CA GLN A 217 -31.10 -13.86 25.45
C GLN A 217 -32.11 -14.23 26.52
N THR A 218 -31.97 -15.42 27.13
CA THR A 218 -32.90 -15.90 28.17
C THR A 218 -32.83 -15.07 29.45
N LYS A 219 -31.65 -14.49 29.73
CA LYS A 219 -31.42 -13.56 30.82
C LYS A 219 -30.36 -12.55 30.39
N PRO A 220 -30.75 -11.30 30.07
CA PRO A 220 -29.81 -10.24 29.72
C PRO A 220 -28.75 -10.08 30.80
N ASN A 221 -27.50 -9.94 30.37
CA ASN A 221 -26.37 -9.83 31.28
C ASN A 221 -26.03 -8.39 31.66
N LEU A 222 -26.47 -7.40 30.91
CA LEU A 222 -26.25 -6.00 31.26
C LEU A 222 -27.01 -5.63 32.54
N ASP A 223 -26.33 -4.92 33.43
CA ASP A 223 -26.93 -4.42 34.67
C ASP A 223 -28.05 -3.42 34.35
N VAL A 224 -29.22 -3.63 34.95
CA VAL A 224 -30.40 -2.78 34.75
C VAL A 224 -30.12 -1.30 35.04
N ASN A 225 -29.22 -0.99 35.98
CA ASN A 225 -28.85 0.40 36.28
C ASN A 225 -28.05 1.05 35.16
N ILE A 226 -27.25 0.29 34.40
CA ILE A 226 -26.54 0.81 33.23
C ILE A 226 -27.53 1.18 32.13
N LEU A 227 -28.51 0.31 31.86
CA LEU A 227 -29.56 0.57 30.89
C LEU A 227 -30.43 1.77 31.31
N LYS A 228 -30.86 1.81 32.58
CA LYS A 228 -31.71 2.87 33.13
C LYS A 228 -31.02 4.24 33.10
N ASN A 229 -29.73 4.28 33.44
CA ASN A 229 -28.96 5.52 33.48
C ASN A 229 -28.32 5.88 32.13
N LYS A 230 -28.52 5.05 31.10
CA LYS A 230 -27.90 5.19 29.77
C LYS A 230 -26.38 5.36 29.81
N LEU A 231 -25.71 4.61 30.68
CA LEU A 231 -24.26 4.60 30.75
C LEU A 231 -23.68 3.63 29.73
N LEU A 232 -22.61 4.02 29.07
CA LEU A 232 -21.87 3.14 28.17
C LEU A 232 -20.98 2.16 28.95
N THR A 233 -20.83 0.95 28.44
CA THR A 233 -19.85 -0.05 28.89
C THR A 233 -19.41 -0.86 27.67
N THR A 234 -18.17 -1.37 27.70
CA THR A 234 -17.65 -2.28 26.68
C THR A 234 -17.15 -3.57 27.32
N GLY A 235 -16.91 -4.59 26.49
CA GLY A 235 -16.40 -5.87 26.94
C GLY A 235 -14.91 -5.79 27.28
N TYR A 236 -14.53 -6.34 28.43
CA TYR A 236 -13.11 -6.55 28.73
C TYR A 236 -12.59 -7.73 27.92
N PHE A 237 -11.68 -7.48 26.99
CA PHE A 237 -10.97 -8.51 26.26
C PHE A 237 -9.63 -8.83 26.95
N ILE A 238 -9.48 -10.07 27.39
CA ILE A 238 -8.19 -10.56 27.89
C ILE A 238 -7.86 -11.79 27.08
N PRO A 239 -6.84 -11.76 26.21
CA PRO A 239 -6.46 -12.95 25.46
C PRO A 239 -6.27 -14.13 26.41
N LYS A 240 -6.86 -15.28 26.06
CA LYS A 240 -6.68 -16.54 26.79
C LYS A 240 -5.21 -16.70 27.16
N GLY A 241 -4.90 -17.20 28.36
CA GLY A 241 -3.54 -17.43 28.84
C GLY A 241 -2.63 -16.21 29.07
N LEU A 242 -3.05 -14.97 28.77
CA LEU A 242 -2.29 -13.75 29.09
C LEU A 242 -2.84 -12.98 30.31
N GLY A 243 -3.83 -13.52 31.02
CA GLY A 243 -4.47 -12.86 32.17
C GLY A 243 -3.58 -12.64 33.41
N THR A 244 -2.37 -13.21 33.45
CA THR A 244 -1.37 -12.90 34.49
C THR A 244 -0.53 -11.67 34.15
N ILE A 245 -0.61 -11.16 32.91
CA ILE A 245 0.27 -10.12 32.35
C ILE A 245 -0.52 -8.88 31.96
N ILE A 246 -1.70 -9.06 31.35
CA ILE A 246 -2.54 -7.97 30.82
C ILE A 246 -3.55 -7.46 31.87
N GLY A 247 -3.58 -8.10 33.05
CA GLY A 247 -4.51 -7.78 34.13
C GLY A 247 -5.74 -8.69 34.12
N LYS A 248 -6.68 -8.43 35.03
CA LYS A 248 -7.92 -9.20 35.19
C LYS A 248 -9.13 -8.31 34.91
N LYS A 249 -10.16 -8.90 34.31
CA LYS A 249 -11.47 -8.28 34.16
C LYS A 249 -11.96 -7.85 35.55
N PRO A 250 -12.29 -6.56 35.76
CA PRO A 250 -12.76 -6.09 37.05
C PRO A 250 -14.06 -6.77 37.48
N LYS A 251 -14.26 -6.86 38.79
CA LYS A 251 -15.44 -7.53 39.36
C LYS A 251 -16.71 -6.82 38.91
N GLY A 252 -17.66 -7.58 38.36
CA GLY A 252 -18.93 -7.04 37.91
C GLY A 252 -18.90 -6.42 36.51
N LYS A 253 -17.78 -6.47 35.78
CA LYS A 253 -17.67 -5.96 34.42
C LYS A 253 -17.97 -7.02 33.37
N CYS A 254 -18.47 -6.57 32.22
CA CYS A 254 -18.72 -7.43 31.07
C CYS A 254 -17.41 -7.93 30.47
N SER A 255 -17.39 -9.17 30.02
CA SER A 255 -16.33 -9.67 29.14
C SER A 255 -16.67 -9.25 27.70
N HIS A 256 -15.67 -9.19 26.84
CA HIS A 256 -15.90 -9.10 25.39
C HIS A 256 -16.72 -10.32 24.94
N GLY A 257 -16.24 -11.50 25.32
CA GLY A 257 -16.84 -12.78 24.94
C GLY A 257 -16.07 -13.42 23.79
N GLY A 258 -16.63 -14.52 23.29
CA GLY A 258 -15.99 -15.31 22.23
C GLY A 258 -14.92 -16.26 22.76
N PHE A 259 -14.42 -17.11 21.87
CA PHE A 259 -13.53 -18.18 22.27
C PHE A 259 -12.16 -17.68 22.75
N PHE A 260 -11.68 -16.51 22.32
CA PHE A 260 -10.33 -16.05 22.66
C PHE A 260 -10.25 -15.10 23.85
N ASP A 261 -11.39 -14.64 24.35
CA ASP A 261 -11.45 -13.90 25.60
C ASP A 261 -11.35 -14.86 26.79
N GLY A 262 -10.16 -14.93 27.39
CA GLY A 262 -9.87 -15.66 28.63
C GLY A 262 -10.61 -15.11 29.85
N SER A 263 -11.31 -13.98 29.72
CA SER A 263 -12.16 -13.43 30.77
C SER A 263 -13.65 -13.82 30.66
N ALA A 264 -14.06 -14.45 29.55
CA ALA A 264 -15.45 -14.83 29.29
C ALA A 264 -16.03 -15.82 30.31
N THR A 265 -15.17 -16.66 30.90
CA THR A 265 -15.55 -17.62 31.94
C THR A 265 -15.40 -17.07 33.36
N ASN A 266 -14.90 -15.83 33.52
CA ASN A 266 -14.78 -15.20 34.83
C ASN A 266 -16.10 -14.49 35.17
N GLU A 267 -16.61 -14.66 36.38
CA GLU A 267 -17.79 -13.95 36.87
C GLU A 267 -17.64 -12.41 36.74
N PRO A 268 -18.58 -11.70 36.10
CA PRO A 268 -19.79 -12.19 35.40
C PRO A 268 -19.52 -12.97 34.10
N ILE A 269 -20.04 -14.20 33.98
CA ILE A 269 -19.84 -15.09 32.81
C ILE A 269 -20.65 -14.60 31.60
N GLY A 270 -20.04 -14.66 30.42
CA GLY A 270 -20.68 -14.30 29.15
C GLY A 270 -19.80 -13.40 28.31
N GLY A 271 -20.43 -12.45 27.62
CA GLY A 271 -19.81 -11.48 26.71
C GLY A 271 -20.85 -10.47 26.24
N ILE A 272 -20.44 -9.40 25.57
CA ILE A 272 -21.36 -8.40 25.00
C ILE A 272 -21.10 -8.09 23.52
N ASN A 273 -20.11 -8.77 22.92
CA ASN A 273 -19.72 -8.56 21.53
C ASN A 273 -20.80 -9.00 20.54
N LYS A 274 -20.81 -8.36 19.37
CA LYS A 274 -21.80 -8.54 18.30
C LYS A 274 -21.09 -8.79 16.97
N ASP A 275 -19.88 -9.30 17.01
CA ASP A 275 -18.97 -9.36 15.86
C ASP A 275 -19.52 -10.31 14.79
N LYS A 276 -20.18 -11.37 15.24
CA LYS A 276 -20.83 -12.40 14.42
C LYS A 276 -22.22 -12.73 14.91
N LEU A 277 -23.01 -13.36 14.08
CA LEU A 277 -24.33 -13.91 14.42
C LEU A 277 -24.27 -14.93 15.56
N ASP A 278 -23.17 -15.68 15.69
CA ASP A 278 -22.94 -16.66 16.76
C ASP A 278 -22.21 -16.09 18.00
N SER A 279 -21.90 -14.79 17.99
CA SER A 279 -21.34 -14.09 19.15
C SER A 279 -22.32 -14.07 20.30
N VAL A 280 -21.83 -13.73 21.50
CA VAL A 280 -22.66 -13.77 22.71
C VAL A 280 -23.86 -12.84 22.59
N HIS A 281 -23.69 -11.63 22.02
CA HIS A 281 -24.79 -10.74 21.65
C HIS A 281 -25.05 -10.72 20.13
N GLY A 282 -24.73 -11.80 19.42
CA GLY A 282 -24.86 -11.90 17.97
C GLY A 282 -26.27 -11.69 17.42
N HIS A 283 -27.31 -11.84 18.26
CA HIS A 283 -28.69 -11.47 17.91
C HIS A 283 -28.86 -9.96 17.60
N LEU A 284 -27.92 -9.12 18.01
CA LEU A 284 -27.87 -7.68 17.71
C LEU A 284 -26.88 -7.33 16.59
N HIS A 285 -26.20 -8.33 16.00
CA HIS A 285 -25.15 -8.14 14.99
C HIS A 285 -25.60 -7.21 13.84
N TYR A 286 -26.75 -7.48 13.24
CA TYR A 286 -27.25 -6.65 12.14
C TYR A 286 -27.62 -5.22 12.55
N GLN A 287 -28.08 -5.01 13.79
CA GLN A 287 -28.36 -3.66 14.30
C GLN A 287 -27.06 -2.89 14.55
N ALA A 288 -26.02 -3.56 15.06
CA ALA A 288 -24.69 -2.99 15.20
C ALA A 288 -24.09 -2.64 13.84
N ALA A 289 -24.14 -3.55 12.87
CA ALA A 289 -23.66 -3.33 11.50
C ALA A 289 -24.39 -2.17 10.80
N GLU A 290 -25.72 -2.08 10.95
CA GLU A 290 -26.49 -0.96 10.39
C GLU A 290 -26.09 0.39 11.04
N MET A 291 -25.84 0.40 12.36
CA MET A 291 -25.37 1.59 13.05
C MET A 291 -23.95 2.00 12.60
N ALA A 292 -23.06 1.02 12.46
CA ALA A 292 -21.70 1.19 11.97
C ALA A 292 -21.68 1.75 10.54
N TYR A 293 -22.56 1.27 9.66
CA TYR A 293 -22.77 1.84 8.32
C TYR A 293 -23.22 3.30 8.37
N LYS A 294 -24.23 3.62 9.19
CA LYS A 294 -24.71 5.00 9.36
C LYS A 294 -23.61 5.92 9.89
N ALA A 295 -22.82 5.46 10.84
CA ALA A 295 -21.70 6.20 11.41
C ALA A 295 -20.56 6.43 10.38
N THR A 296 -20.21 5.39 9.63
CA THR A 296 -19.22 5.45 8.54
C THR A 296 -19.63 6.46 7.47
N ARG A 297 -20.90 6.43 7.04
CA ARG A 297 -21.45 7.40 6.10
C ARG A 297 -21.46 8.82 6.67
N LYS A 298 -21.81 8.99 7.95
CA LYS A 298 -21.81 10.30 8.62
C LYS A 298 -20.42 10.92 8.59
N ILE A 299 -19.39 10.20 9.05
CA ILE A 299 -18.03 10.73 9.12
C ILE A 299 -17.42 10.98 7.73
N LEU A 300 -17.76 10.18 6.71
CA LEU A 300 -17.36 10.46 5.32
C LEU A 300 -17.97 11.77 4.78
N ASN A 301 -19.22 12.07 5.12
CA ASN A 301 -19.87 13.32 4.72
C ASN A 301 -19.29 14.53 5.47
N GLU A 302 -19.01 14.38 6.77
CA GLU A 302 -18.32 15.41 7.56
C GLU A 302 -16.91 15.66 7.00
N PHE A 303 -16.18 14.61 6.67
CA PHE A 303 -14.87 14.69 6.04
C PHE A 303 -14.92 15.48 4.73
N ARG A 304 -15.88 15.15 3.85
CA ARG A 304 -16.13 15.89 2.60
C ARG A 304 -16.42 17.38 2.85
N GLN A 305 -17.21 17.70 3.87
CA GLN A 305 -17.51 19.09 4.22
C GLN A 305 -16.27 19.85 4.70
N VAL A 306 -15.39 19.19 5.45
CA VAL A 306 -14.16 19.78 5.99
C VAL A 306 -13.12 20.04 4.88
N ILE A 307 -12.87 19.05 4.01
CA ILE A 307 -11.80 19.16 2.99
C ILE A 307 -12.29 19.78 1.67
N GLY A 308 -13.61 19.86 1.47
CA GLY A 308 -14.24 20.36 0.26
C GLY A 308 -14.33 19.34 -0.88
N ASP A 309 -15.18 19.64 -1.87
CA ASP A 309 -15.49 18.74 -2.98
C ASP A 309 -14.31 18.42 -3.89
N GLU A 310 -13.36 19.35 -4.03
CA GLU A 310 -12.18 19.13 -4.86
C GLU A 310 -11.28 18.05 -4.27
N ALA A 311 -10.87 18.26 -3.02
CA ALA A 311 -9.99 17.35 -2.30
C ALA A 311 -10.67 16.00 -2.01
N PHE A 312 -11.98 16.00 -1.71
CA PHE A 312 -12.73 14.75 -1.56
C PHE A 312 -12.82 13.94 -2.85
N GLY A 313 -12.91 14.62 -4.00
CA GLY A 313 -12.83 13.96 -5.30
C GLY A 313 -11.48 13.29 -5.52
N LEU A 314 -10.37 13.95 -5.17
CA LEU A 314 -9.02 13.36 -5.24
C LEU A 314 -8.87 12.19 -4.25
N PHE A 315 -9.38 12.33 -3.02
CA PHE A 315 -9.41 11.27 -2.03
C PHE A 315 -10.10 10.01 -2.56
N LEU A 316 -11.20 10.14 -3.30
CA LEU A 316 -11.89 9.01 -3.93
C LEU A 316 -11.39 8.66 -5.33
N THR A 317 -10.33 9.30 -5.86
CA THR A 317 -9.87 9.17 -7.26
C THR A 317 -10.97 9.44 -8.30
N LEU A 318 -11.91 10.31 -7.95
CA LEU A 318 -12.99 10.82 -8.80
C LEU A 318 -12.59 12.15 -9.46
N LYS A 319 -11.31 12.39 -9.70
CA LYS A 319 -10.81 13.55 -10.45
C LYS A 319 -9.91 13.11 -11.60
N LYS A 320 -9.69 14.01 -12.56
CA LYS A 320 -8.96 13.73 -13.80
C LYS A 320 -7.47 13.44 -13.59
N ASN A 321 -6.89 13.92 -12.48
CA ASN A 321 -5.45 13.91 -12.26
C ASN A 321 -5.08 12.96 -11.13
N LEU A 322 -4.26 11.97 -11.43
CA LEU A 322 -4.26 10.71 -10.68
C LEU A 322 -2.89 10.10 -10.41
N ASN A 323 -1.85 10.65 -11.03
CA ASN A 323 -0.46 10.25 -10.84
C ASN A 323 0.45 11.48 -10.84
N SER A 324 1.69 11.34 -10.38
CA SER A 324 2.70 12.38 -10.48
C SER A 324 3.58 12.17 -11.70
N LEU A 325 4.01 13.28 -12.32
CA LEU A 325 5.14 13.29 -13.23
C LEU A 325 6.36 13.78 -12.47
N ILE A 326 7.39 12.94 -12.37
CA ILE A 326 8.64 13.28 -11.70
C ILE A 326 9.75 13.36 -12.75
N ILE A 327 10.49 14.45 -12.74
CA ILE A 327 11.70 14.66 -13.51
C ILE A 327 12.87 14.75 -12.52
N SER A 328 13.83 13.83 -12.62
CA SER A 328 15.06 13.84 -11.82
C SER A 328 16.25 14.15 -12.72
N ILE A 329 16.97 15.23 -12.45
CA ILE A 329 18.09 15.70 -13.29
C ILE A 329 19.36 15.77 -12.46
N ASP A 330 20.38 15.05 -12.92
CA ASP A 330 21.74 15.19 -12.44
C ASP A 330 22.29 16.57 -12.81
N THR A 331 22.85 17.25 -11.81
CA THR A 331 23.40 18.62 -11.91
C THR A 331 24.91 18.64 -11.72
N ALA A 332 25.57 17.48 -11.72
CA ALA A 332 27.01 17.36 -11.68
C ALA A 332 27.67 18.06 -12.88
N CYS A 333 28.92 18.45 -12.71
CA CYS A 333 29.65 19.18 -13.75
C CYS A 333 30.05 18.33 -14.95
N SER A 334 29.98 17.00 -14.84
CA SER A 334 30.10 16.07 -15.97
C SER A 334 28.96 16.25 -16.96
N MET A 335 27.76 16.56 -16.47
CA MET A 335 26.54 16.76 -17.25
C MET A 335 26.61 17.95 -18.22
N ALA A 336 27.65 18.80 -18.20
CA ALA A 336 27.69 20.05 -18.98
C ALA A 336 27.37 19.88 -20.48
N ASP A 337 27.80 18.77 -21.10
CA ASP A 337 27.53 18.46 -22.51
C ASP A 337 26.13 17.83 -22.74
N TYR A 338 25.44 17.44 -21.67
CA TYR A 338 24.19 16.67 -21.67
C TYR A 338 23.00 17.43 -21.04
N THR A 339 23.25 18.42 -20.19
CA THR A 339 22.22 19.18 -19.44
C THR A 339 21.20 19.83 -20.37
N GLU A 340 21.63 20.44 -21.48
CA GLU A 340 20.69 21.13 -22.38
C GLU A 340 19.73 20.15 -23.07
N LEU A 341 20.23 18.97 -23.45
CA LEU A 341 19.39 17.90 -23.99
C LEU A 341 18.40 17.39 -22.92
N ALA A 342 18.87 17.17 -21.69
CA ALA A 342 18.02 16.75 -20.58
C ALA A 342 16.91 17.78 -20.29
N LYS A 343 17.25 19.08 -20.29
CA LYS A 343 16.28 20.18 -20.13
C LYS A 343 15.24 20.16 -21.25
N GLU A 344 15.66 20.11 -22.50
CA GLU A 344 14.76 20.13 -23.65
C GLU A 344 13.78 18.94 -23.63
N ILE A 345 14.29 17.73 -23.40
CA ILE A 345 13.45 16.53 -23.32
C ILE A 345 12.49 16.65 -22.14
N SER A 346 12.98 17.10 -20.98
CA SER A 346 12.13 17.27 -19.79
C SER A 346 11.00 18.26 -20.04
N ILE A 347 11.27 19.40 -20.65
CA ILE A 347 10.25 20.39 -21.02
C ILE A 347 9.24 19.79 -22.01
N ASN A 348 9.71 19.01 -22.98
CA ASN A 348 8.81 18.30 -23.90
C ASN A 348 7.93 17.29 -23.15
N ILE A 349 8.49 16.47 -22.26
CA ILE A 349 7.72 15.54 -21.40
C ILE A 349 6.61 16.30 -20.67
N VAL A 350 6.95 17.38 -19.97
CA VAL A 350 5.99 18.19 -19.21
C VAL A 350 4.88 18.71 -20.11
N LYS A 351 5.25 19.21 -21.30
CA LYS A 351 4.30 19.71 -22.31
C LYS A 351 3.38 18.61 -22.85
N GLN A 352 3.87 17.38 -23.06
CA GLN A 352 3.06 16.26 -23.55
C GLN A 352 2.08 15.79 -22.47
N TYR A 353 2.56 15.61 -21.24
CA TYR A 353 1.72 15.21 -20.11
C TYR A 353 0.64 16.27 -19.79
N GLY A 354 0.98 17.55 -19.93
CA GLY A 354 0.03 18.66 -19.74
C GLY A 354 -1.08 18.73 -20.80
N GLN A 355 -0.96 18.01 -21.93
CA GLN A 355 -1.99 17.93 -22.98
C GLN A 355 -2.94 16.74 -22.81
N LEU A 356 -2.65 15.83 -21.87
CA LEU A 356 -3.50 14.66 -21.67
C LEU A 356 -4.86 15.07 -21.09
N GLU A 357 -5.90 14.35 -21.51
CA GLU A 357 -7.23 14.45 -20.89
C GLU A 357 -7.15 14.19 -19.38
N TYR A 358 -6.23 13.30 -18.99
CA TYR A 358 -5.89 12.92 -17.61
C TYR A 358 -4.44 13.30 -17.32
N ALA A 359 -4.16 14.60 -17.22
CA ALA A 359 -2.84 15.12 -16.90
C ALA A 359 -2.41 14.75 -15.45
N PRO A 360 -1.10 14.72 -15.14
CA PRO A 360 -0.60 14.49 -13.79
C PRO A 360 -1.23 15.40 -12.73
N HIS A 361 -1.40 14.88 -11.51
CA HIS A 361 -1.86 15.60 -10.33
C HIS A 361 -0.89 16.71 -9.96
N ASN A 362 0.39 16.34 -9.87
CA ASN A 362 1.49 17.23 -9.58
C ASN A 362 2.70 16.86 -10.45
N TYR A 363 3.56 17.87 -10.59
CA TYR A 363 4.77 17.90 -11.38
C TYR A 363 5.93 18.17 -10.43
N ILE A 364 6.86 17.22 -10.35
CA ILE A 364 7.93 17.22 -9.36
C ILE A 364 9.29 17.30 -10.09
N LEU A 365 10.12 18.29 -9.75
CA LEU A 365 11.51 18.38 -10.22
C LEU A 365 12.43 18.09 -9.05
N ILE A 366 13.36 17.16 -9.26
CA ILE A 366 14.43 16.83 -8.34
C ILE A 366 15.75 17.07 -9.03
N THR A 367 16.67 17.70 -8.33
CA THR A 367 18.05 17.81 -8.79
C THR A 367 18.96 17.04 -7.86
N PHE A 368 19.98 16.39 -8.41
CA PHE A 368 20.95 15.67 -7.60
C PHE A 368 22.37 15.83 -8.13
N ASN A 369 23.33 15.57 -7.25
CA ASN A 369 24.75 15.42 -7.54
C ASN A 369 25.39 14.64 -6.39
N SER A 370 26.72 14.60 -6.34
CA SER A 370 27.48 13.77 -5.42
C SER A 370 27.35 14.22 -3.96
N ASN A 371 26.85 15.43 -3.70
CA ASN A 371 26.73 15.97 -2.35
C ASN A 371 25.29 16.02 -1.84
N LYS A 372 24.30 16.20 -2.73
CA LYS A 372 22.89 16.32 -2.32
C LYS A 372 21.91 15.89 -3.42
N ALA A 373 20.70 15.51 -3.01
CA ALA A 373 19.52 15.38 -3.84
C ALA A 373 18.38 16.21 -3.20
N GLU A 374 17.69 17.03 -3.99
CA GLU A 374 16.77 18.07 -3.48
C GLU A 374 15.57 18.28 -4.42
N ILE A 375 14.37 18.37 -3.83
CA ILE A 375 13.14 18.74 -4.54
C ILE A 375 13.15 20.24 -4.81
N MET A 376 13.15 20.60 -6.09
CA MET A 376 13.14 22.00 -6.54
C MET A 376 11.72 22.53 -6.78
N VAL A 377 10.82 21.65 -7.21
CA VAL A 377 9.41 21.96 -7.48
C VAL A 377 8.56 20.75 -7.10
N ASN A 378 7.42 21.01 -6.46
CA ASN A 378 6.27 20.12 -6.39
C ASN A 378 5.03 21.00 -6.57
N SER A 379 4.44 21.00 -7.77
CA SER A 379 3.35 21.91 -8.12
C SER A 379 2.30 21.22 -8.99
N ARG A 380 1.04 21.66 -8.89
CA ARG A 380 -0.05 21.24 -9.78
C ARG A 380 -0.01 21.96 -11.15
N ASN A 381 0.83 22.98 -11.31
CA ASN A 381 0.97 23.74 -12.54
C ASN A 381 2.21 23.26 -13.34
N PRO A 382 2.04 22.70 -14.55
CA PRO A 382 3.18 22.25 -15.37
C PRO A 382 4.15 23.37 -15.76
N ASN A 383 3.70 24.62 -15.80
CA ASN A 383 4.56 25.76 -16.13
C ASN A 383 5.62 26.01 -15.05
N ASP A 384 5.30 25.75 -13.78
CA ASP A 384 6.25 25.94 -12.67
C ASP A 384 7.44 24.99 -12.84
N LEU A 385 7.16 23.74 -13.23
CA LEU A 385 8.18 22.75 -13.54
C LEU A 385 9.02 23.15 -14.76
N THR A 386 8.37 23.63 -15.82
CA THR A 386 9.02 24.11 -17.04
C THR A 386 10.00 25.25 -16.74
N ILE A 387 9.55 26.27 -16.00
CA ILE A 387 10.38 27.42 -15.60
C ILE A 387 11.56 26.96 -14.72
N ALA A 388 11.33 26.03 -13.79
CA ALA A 388 12.40 25.53 -12.94
C ALA A 388 13.46 24.76 -13.74
N ILE A 389 13.05 23.94 -14.71
CA ILE A 389 13.96 23.23 -15.62
C ILE A 389 14.76 24.22 -16.46
N GLU A 390 14.12 25.23 -17.06
CA GLU A 390 14.78 26.26 -17.86
C GLU A 390 15.89 26.99 -17.09
N ASN A 391 15.65 27.24 -15.81
CA ASN A 391 16.56 27.95 -14.91
C ASN A 391 17.69 27.09 -14.32
N LEU A 392 17.74 25.79 -14.60
CA LEU A 392 18.85 24.95 -14.17
C LEU A 392 20.16 25.44 -14.78
N LYS A 393 21.15 25.67 -13.92
CA LYS A 393 22.48 26.14 -14.30
C LYS A 393 23.38 24.96 -14.67
N THR A 394 24.07 25.08 -15.79
CA THR A 394 25.17 24.18 -16.16
C THR A 394 26.40 24.49 -15.32
N CYS A 395 26.99 23.47 -14.68
CA CYS A 395 28.25 23.65 -13.99
C CYS A 395 29.43 23.72 -14.97
N GLU A 396 30.38 24.62 -14.72
CA GLU A 396 31.51 24.91 -15.63
C GLU A 396 32.84 24.22 -15.25
N LYS A 397 32.95 23.54 -14.10
CA LYS A 397 34.20 22.92 -13.62
C LYS A 397 34.07 21.41 -13.33
N LYS A 398 34.66 20.57 -14.19
CA LYS A 398 34.73 19.10 -14.04
C LYS A 398 35.69 18.69 -12.92
N ASN A 399 35.19 18.42 -11.71
CA ASN A 399 36.06 18.11 -10.56
C ASN A 399 35.66 16.85 -9.74
N SER A 400 34.79 15.96 -10.23
CA SER A 400 34.40 14.76 -9.48
C SER A 400 34.63 13.48 -10.30
N THR A 401 35.36 12.53 -9.72
CA THR A 401 35.41 11.12 -10.14
C THR A 401 34.45 10.24 -9.33
N ASP A 402 33.80 10.81 -8.31
CA ASP A 402 32.89 10.08 -7.43
C ASP A 402 31.51 9.94 -8.09
N GLY A 403 30.82 8.82 -7.87
CA GLY A 403 29.43 8.63 -8.31
C GLY A 403 28.45 9.64 -7.69
N GLU A 404 27.22 9.61 -8.16
CA GLU A 404 26.17 10.60 -7.84
C GLU A 404 25.11 10.01 -6.89
N LEU A 405 24.28 10.87 -6.28
CA LEU A 405 23.21 10.46 -5.35
C LEU A 405 21.90 10.10 -6.09
N TYR A 406 21.99 9.14 -7.01
CA TYR A 406 20.86 8.72 -7.85
C TYR A 406 19.72 8.10 -7.02
N TYR A 407 20.03 7.16 -6.11
CA TYR A 407 18.99 6.48 -5.34
C TYR A 407 18.29 7.44 -4.37
N HIS A 408 19.03 8.38 -3.78
CA HIS A 408 18.46 9.44 -2.95
C HIS A 408 17.44 10.26 -3.75
N SER A 409 17.76 10.63 -5.00
CA SER A 409 16.82 11.38 -5.85
C SER A 409 15.48 10.64 -6.05
N LEU A 410 15.53 9.32 -6.22
CA LEU A 410 14.33 8.50 -6.37
C LEU A 410 13.54 8.42 -5.07
N VAL A 411 14.21 8.29 -3.93
CA VAL A 411 13.58 8.29 -2.59
C VAL A 411 12.77 9.57 -2.38
N GLU A 412 13.34 10.75 -2.65
CA GLU A 412 12.62 12.01 -2.44
C GLU A 412 11.43 12.17 -3.37
N GLY A 413 11.55 11.73 -4.63
CA GLY A 413 10.43 11.78 -5.58
C GLY A 413 9.30 10.83 -5.20
N LEU A 414 9.64 9.60 -4.83
CA LEU A 414 8.65 8.59 -4.51
C LEU A 414 7.88 8.87 -3.22
N LYS A 415 8.49 9.56 -2.25
CA LYS A 415 7.80 10.06 -1.05
C LYS A 415 6.59 10.92 -1.39
N GLN A 416 6.81 11.88 -2.29
CA GLN A 416 5.85 12.94 -2.63
C GLN A 416 4.90 12.56 -3.76
N CYS A 417 5.09 11.39 -4.35
CA CYS A 417 4.33 10.99 -5.53
C CYS A 417 3.02 10.29 -5.21
N GLU A 418 2.09 10.43 -6.14
CA GLU A 418 0.85 9.67 -6.17
C GLU A 418 1.10 8.22 -6.62
N TYR A 419 0.09 7.38 -6.43
CA TYR A 419 0.12 6.01 -6.92
C TYR A 419 0.18 5.94 -8.45
N ALA A 420 0.86 4.93 -9.00
CA ALA A 420 1.08 4.73 -10.44
C ALA A 420 1.78 5.93 -11.15
N SER A 421 2.68 6.61 -10.42
CA SER A 421 3.51 7.70 -10.94
C SER A 421 4.61 7.25 -11.90
N VAL A 422 5.09 8.18 -12.72
CA VAL A 422 6.19 7.95 -13.66
C VAL A 422 7.35 8.88 -13.32
N ILE A 423 8.55 8.32 -13.30
CA ILE A 423 9.81 9.04 -13.07
C ILE A 423 10.65 8.97 -14.34
N TYR A 424 11.12 10.12 -14.81
CA TYR A 424 12.15 10.22 -15.84
C TYR A 424 13.42 10.78 -15.21
N THR A 425 14.50 10.00 -15.26
CA THR A 425 15.79 10.39 -14.69
C THR A 425 16.82 10.64 -15.78
N PHE A 426 17.62 11.69 -15.63
CA PHE A 426 18.71 12.05 -16.54
C PHE A 426 20.03 12.11 -15.77
N THR A 427 21.01 11.28 -16.15
CA THR A 427 22.35 11.27 -15.54
C THR A 427 23.42 10.81 -16.53
N ASP A 428 24.67 11.17 -16.28
CA ASP A 428 25.85 10.72 -17.02
C ASP A 428 26.87 9.97 -16.13
N SER A 429 26.43 9.51 -14.95
CA SER A 429 27.28 8.86 -13.96
C SER A 429 26.60 7.66 -13.29
N ILE A 430 27.42 6.87 -12.59
CA ILE A 430 26.97 5.77 -11.73
C ILE A 430 26.46 6.33 -10.40
N ALA A 431 25.68 5.54 -9.66
CA ALA A 431 25.27 5.87 -8.31
C ALA A 431 26.36 5.49 -7.30
N LYS A 432 26.55 6.30 -6.25
CA LYS A 432 27.43 5.96 -5.10
C LYS A 432 26.66 5.62 -3.82
N ASP A 433 25.36 5.78 -3.84
CA ASP A 433 24.47 5.66 -2.68
C ASP A 433 23.69 4.34 -2.68
N ALA A 434 24.33 3.25 -3.11
CA ALA A 434 23.72 1.92 -3.23
C ALA A 434 23.10 1.38 -1.92
N TYR A 435 23.44 1.96 -0.77
CA TYR A 435 22.79 1.64 0.50
C TYR A 435 21.29 2.01 0.54
N LEU A 436 20.81 2.88 -0.35
CA LEU A 436 19.38 3.27 -0.46
C LEU A 436 18.58 2.38 -1.43
N LYS A 437 19.20 1.38 -2.06
CA LYS A 437 18.56 0.51 -3.07
C LYS A 437 17.28 -0.14 -2.57
N HIS A 438 17.31 -0.73 -1.37
CA HIS A 438 16.17 -1.44 -0.82
C HIS A 438 15.02 -0.48 -0.47
N GLN A 439 15.32 0.72 0.03
CA GLN A 439 14.33 1.78 0.23
C GLN A 439 13.64 2.19 -1.08
N VAL A 440 14.41 2.41 -2.15
CA VAL A 440 13.85 2.72 -3.48
C VAL A 440 12.94 1.58 -3.95
N ARG A 441 13.35 0.32 -3.77
CA ARG A 441 12.53 -0.86 -4.11
C ARG A 441 11.19 -0.87 -3.38
N ALA A 442 11.21 -0.69 -2.07
CA ALA A 442 10.02 -0.67 -1.24
C ALA A 442 9.06 0.47 -1.65
N LEU A 443 9.59 1.66 -1.91
CA LEU A 443 8.81 2.81 -2.36
C LEU A 443 8.20 2.59 -3.76
N LEU A 444 8.97 2.08 -4.72
CA LEU A 444 8.47 1.77 -6.07
C LEU A 444 7.32 0.77 -6.03
N ARG A 445 7.41 -0.25 -5.18
CA ARG A 445 6.36 -1.25 -4.99
C ARG A 445 5.11 -0.65 -4.35
N ASN A 446 5.28 0.10 -3.27
CA ASN A 446 4.17 0.73 -2.54
C ASN A 446 3.41 1.73 -3.44
N LYS A 447 4.14 2.58 -4.17
CA LYS A 447 3.57 3.59 -5.08
C LYS A 447 3.20 3.04 -6.45
N ARG A 448 3.53 1.78 -6.78
CA ARG A 448 3.44 1.19 -8.14
C ARG A 448 4.02 2.09 -9.24
N ALA A 449 5.09 2.82 -8.92
CA ALA A 449 5.70 3.77 -9.84
C ALA A 449 6.64 3.08 -10.84
N VAL A 450 6.86 3.72 -11.99
CA VAL A 450 7.73 3.25 -13.08
C VAL A 450 8.85 4.25 -13.33
N VAL A 451 10.08 3.75 -13.44
CA VAL A 451 11.29 4.58 -13.67
C VAL A 451 11.82 4.37 -15.08
N TYR A 452 12.05 5.46 -15.80
CA TYR A 452 12.78 5.49 -17.05
C TYR A 452 14.05 6.32 -16.88
N SER A 453 15.21 5.73 -17.16
CA SER A 453 16.50 6.39 -16.97
C SER A 453 17.20 6.62 -18.30
N PHE A 454 17.42 7.90 -18.61
CA PHE A 454 18.11 8.36 -19.80
C PHE A 454 19.56 8.69 -19.47
N MET A 455 20.48 7.91 -20.02
CA MET A 455 21.90 8.04 -19.72
C MET A 455 22.65 8.83 -20.80
N GLY A 456 23.64 9.63 -20.40
CA GLY A 456 24.57 10.23 -21.36
C GLY A 456 25.50 9.17 -21.99
N GLU A 457 25.76 9.25 -23.30
CA GLU A 457 26.64 8.28 -24.01
C GLU A 457 28.07 8.18 -23.44
N GLN A 458 28.54 9.18 -22.68
CA GLN A 458 29.88 9.19 -22.08
C GLN A 458 30.10 8.06 -21.06
N ILE A 459 29.02 7.50 -20.50
CA ILE A 459 29.05 6.36 -19.57
C ILE A 459 29.64 5.09 -20.21
N LYS A 460 29.57 4.93 -21.54
CA LYS A 460 30.10 3.75 -22.25
C LYS A 460 31.58 3.47 -21.95
N ARG A 461 32.37 4.50 -21.62
CA ARG A 461 33.80 4.34 -21.27
C ARG A 461 34.03 3.73 -19.88
N ARG A 462 33.03 3.72 -18.99
CA ARG A 462 33.13 3.25 -17.60
C ARG A 462 32.54 1.85 -17.37
N ILE A 463 31.58 1.38 -18.18
CA ILE A 463 30.85 0.09 -17.98
C ILE A 463 31.49 -1.09 -18.73
N PHE A 464 32.82 -1.24 -18.77
CA PHE A 464 33.47 -2.31 -19.54
C PHE A 464 33.37 -3.73 -18.93
N ASN A 465 32.59 -3.96 -17.85
CA ASN A 465 32.67 -5.18 -17.03
C ASN A 465 31.35 -5.94 -16.73
N ASN A 466 30.25 -5.79 -17.47
CA ASN A 466 28.96 -6.50 -17.17
C ASN A 466 28.41 -6.23 -15.74
N ILE A 467 28.61 -5.01 -15.23
CA ILE A 467 28.13 -4.57 -13.93
C ILE A 467 26.90 -3.67 -14.15
N ASP A 468 25.96 -3.62 -13.20
CA ASP A 468 24.83 -2.67 -13.20
C ASP A 468 25.32 -1.27 -13.63
N PRO A 469 24.76 -0.67 -14.70
CA PRO A 469 25.22 0.62 -15.23
C PRO A 469 25.14 1.76 -14.21
N LEU A 470 24.45 1.56 -13.08
CA LEU A 470 24.30 2.50 -11.98
C LEU A 470 24.91 2.01 -10.65
N ASP A 471 25.42 0.78 -10.53
CA ASP A 471 26.03 0.26 -9.29
C ASP A 471 27.24 -0.64 -9.55
N GLU A 472 28.45 -0.15 -9.24
CA GLU A 472 29.72 -0.85 -9.45
C GLU A 472 29.90 -2.15 -8.63
N ASN A 473 29.07 -2.41 -7.61
CA ASN A 473 29.37 -3.43 -6.60
C ASN A 473 28.43 -4.65 -6.58
N ASN A 474 27.41 -4.73 -7.45
CA ASN A 474 26.43 -5.82 -7.37
C ASN A 474 25.84 -6.28 -8.71
N ASN A 475 25.50 -7.57 -8.79
CA ASN A 475 24.78 -8.20 -9.91
C ASN A 475 23.25 -7.93 -9.87
N ASP A 476 22.82 -6.87 -9.17
CA ASP A 476 21.39 -6.53 -9.06
C ASP A 476 20.91 -5.81 -10.33
N PHE A 477 19.61 -5.88 -10.62
CA PHE A 477 19.07 -5.22 -11.80
C PHE A 477 18.91 -3.74 -11.57
N ASP A 478 19.05 -2.98 -12.66
CA ASP A 478 18.65 -1.59 -12.70
C ASP A 478 17.19 -1.44 -12.24
N PHE A 479 16.92 -0.44 -11.41
CA PHE A 479 15.58 -0.13 -10.89
C PHE A 479 14.56 0.21 -11.97
N ALA A 480 15.02 0.71 -13.12
CA ALA A 480 14.14 0.81 -14.28
C ALA A 480 13.59 -0.56 -14.66
N SER A 481 14.42 -1.61 -14.68
CA SER A 481 13.97 -2.99 -14.96
C SER A 481 13.08 -3.55 -13.85
N ILE A 482 13.39 -3.28 -12.58
CA ILE A 482 12.58 -3.71 -11.42
C ILE A 482 11.18 -3.09 -11.47
N SER A 483 11.08 -1.81 -11.82
CA SER A 483 9.80 -1.11 -11.95
C SER A 483 9.05 -1.42 -13.26
N GLY A 484 9.69 -2.13 -14.19
CA GLY A 484 9.19 -2.45 -15.53
C GLY A 484 9.34 -1.31 -16.55
N GLY A 485 10.11 -0.28 -16.22
CA GLY A 485 10.60 0.73 -17.15
C GLY A 485 11.89 0.29 -17.87
N LEU A 486 12.68 1.25 -18.34
CA LEU A 486 13.85 1.02 -19.18
C LEU A 486 14.97 2.01 -18.88
N THR A 487 16.20 1.54 -19.07
CA THR A 487 17.41 2.37 -19.05
C THR A 487 18.15 2.22 -20.36
N PHE A 488 18.47 3.34 -20.99
CA PHE A 488 19.25 3.35 -22.21
C PHE A 488 19.97 4.69 -22.43
N PRO A 489 21.09 4.69 -23.18
CA PRO A 489 21.78 5.91 -23.54
C PRO A 489 20.98 6.72 -24.55
N ILE A 490 21.06 8.04 -24.43
CA ILE A 490 20.50 8.98 -25.39
C ILE A 490 21.55 10.00 -25.83
N ASN A 491 21.38 10.52 -27.04
CA ASN A 491 22.18 11.62 -27.59
C ASN A 491 21.29 12.72 -28.18
N ILE A 492 21.93 13.81 -28.62
CA ILE A 492 21.23 14.99 -29.12
C ILE A 492 20.35 14.74 -30.35
N ASN A 493 20.62 13.70 -31.13
CA ASN A 493 19.86 13.33 -32.32
C ASN A 493 18.64 12.45 -31.99
N ASP A 494 18.55 11.92 -30.77
CA ASP A 494 17.49 10.99 -30.36
C ASP A 494 16.19 11.70 -29.95
N ARG A 495 16.09 13.03 -30.09
CA ARG A 495 14.93 13.84 -29.65
C ARG A 495 13.59 13.31 -30.14
N ILE A 496 13.51 12.94 -31.42
CA ILE A 496 12.28 12.40 -32.04
C ILE A 496 11.96 11.02 -31.45
N VAL A 497 12.98 10.17 -31.30
CA VAL A 497 12.86 8.82 -30.75
C VAL A 497 12.35 8.86 -29.32
N ILE A 498 12.90 9.76 -28.50
CA ILE A 498 12.51 9.91 -27.10
C ILE A 498 11.11 10.49 -26.99
N SER A 499 10.77 11.49 -27.82
CA SER A 499 9.41 12.04 -27.88
C SER A 499 8.39 10.94 -28.18
N GLU A 500 8.65 10.10 -29.17
CA GLU A 500 7.81 8.95 -29.50
C GLU A 500 7.76 7.92 -28.36
N PHE A 501 8.89 7.64 -27.71
CA PHE A 501 8.98 6.73 -26.59
C PHE A 501 8.03 7.15 -25.45
N ILE A 502 8.03 8.45 -25.14
CA ILE A 502 7.14 9.06 -24.14
C ILE A 502 5.68 8.96 -24.60
N LEU A 503 5.37 9.38 -25.83
CA LEU A 503 4.00 9.38 -26.39
C LEU A 503 3.32 8.01 -26.29
N ARG A 504 4.05 6.93 -26.60
CA ARG A 504 3.55 5.54 -26.52
C ARG A 504 3.18 5.10 -25.09
N ARG A 505 3.66 5.82 -24.08
CA ARG A 505 3.50 5.52 -22.65
C ARG A 505 2.56 6.49 -21.92
N LEU A 506 2.04 7.52 -22.60
CA LEU A 506 1.14 8.50 -21.99
C LEU A 506 -0.23 7.92 -21.61
N GLU A 507 -0.79 7.02 -22.42
CA GLU A 507 -2.04 6.31 -22.11
C GLU A 507 -1.80 5.07 -21.23
N TRP A 508 -1.08 5.24 -20.12
CA TRP A 508 -0.63 4.17 -19.24
C TRP A 508 -1.77 3.29 -18.71
N THR A 509 -2.98 3.84 -18.56
CA THR A 509 -4.18 3.15 -18.06
C THR A 509 -4.64 2.02 -18.96
N ARG A 510 -4.35 2.11 -20.26
CA ARG A 510 -4.70 1.13 -21.29
C ARG A 510 -3.51 0.31 -21.77
N LEU A 511 -2.32 0.63 -21.26
CA LEU A 511 -1.06 0.03 -21.66
C LEU A 511 -0.74 -1.21 -20.82
N GLN A 512 -1.06 -2.38 -21.38
CA GLN A 512 -0.86 -3.68 -20.74
C GLN A 512 0.38 -4.38 -21.30
N THR A 513 1.24 -4.90 -20.42
CA THR A 513 2.44 -5.63 -20.83
C THR A 513 2.08 -7.07 -21.16
N ILE A 514 2.53 -7.55 -22.32
CA ILE A 514 2.30 -8.91 -22.80
C ILE A 514 3.58 -9.73 -22.66
N PHE A 515 4.73 -9.11 -22.91
CA PHE A 515 6.03 -9.76 -22.84
C PHE A 515 7.08 -8.77 -22.33
N ILE A 516 7.97 -9.23 -21.47
CA ILE A 516 9.13 -8.48 -20.99
C ILE A 516 10.27 -9.46 -20.74
N SER A 517 11.46 -9.14 -21.25
CA SER A 517 12.65 -9.98 -21.07
C SER A 517 13.92 -9.16 -21.26
N LYS A 518 14.99 -9.57 -20.58
CA LYS A 518 16.36 -9.09 -20.83
C LYS A 518 17.26 -10.26 -21.22
N SER A 519 17.83 -10.27 -22.42
CA SER A 519 18.64 -11.42 -22.90
C SER A 519 19.54 -11.05 -24.09
N LYS A 520 20.53 -11.91 -24.41
CA LYS A 520 21.29 -11.86 -25.68
C LYS A 520 20.55 -12.49 -26.85
N SER A 521 19.65 -13.42 -26.60
CA SER A 521 18.87 -14.10 -27.64
C SER A 521 17.57 -14.60 -27.04
N ILE A 522 16.49 -14.54 -27.79
CA ILE A 522 15.24 -15.14 -27.34
C ILE A 522 14.49 -15.82 -28.49
N SER A 523 13.76 -16.87 -28.13
CA SER A 523 12.73 -17.47 -28.96
C SER A 523 11.51 -17.66 -28.08
N THR A 524 10.45 -16.90 -28.36
CA THR A 524 9.27 -16.86 -27.51
C THR A 524 7.99 -16.78 -28.33
N ARG A 525 6.88 -17.16 -27.69
CA ARG A 525 5.53 -17.01 -28.23
C ARG A 525 4.68 -16.21 -27.25
N PHE A 526 3.80 -15.38 -27.77
CA PHE A 526 2.88 -14.58 -26.97
C PHE A 526 1.51 -14.50 -27.61
N TYR A 527 0.48 -14.32 -26.80
CA TYR A 527 -0.90 -14.23 -27.26
C TYR A 527 -1.31 -12.77 -27.48
N VAL A 528 -1.94 -12.51 -28.63
CA VAL A 528 -2.64 -11.26 -28.94
C VAL A 528 -4.14 -11.56 -28.97
N ASP A 529 -4.89 -10.91 -28.09
CA ASP A 529 -6.33 -11.05 -27.95
C ASP A 529 -7.11 -9.94 -28.71
N SER A 530 -8.39 -10.17 -28.94
CA SER A 530 -9.29 -9.36 -29.77
C SER A 530 -9.54 -7.95 -29.23
N SER A 531 -9.24 -7.67 -27.97
CA SER A 531 -9.37 -6.31 -27.42
C SER A 531 -8.13 -5.45 -27.61
N ILE A 532 -7.06 -5.98 -28.22
CA ILE A 532 -5.83 -5.25 -28.49
C ILE A 532 -5.95 -4.53 -29.83
N ASN A 533 -5.91 -3.20 -29.77
CA ASN A 533 -6.01 -2.37 -30.97
C ASN A 533 -4.63 -1.98 -31.53
N GLU A 534 -3.64 -1.86 -30.66
CA GLU A 534 -2.28 -1.50 -31.01
C GLU A 534 -1.29 -2.36 -30.20
N LEU A 535 -0.24 -2.83 -30.85
CA LEU A 535 0.88 -3.54 -30.24
C LEU A 535 2.15 -2.71 -30.42
N TYR A 536 2.90 -2.54 -29.34
CA TYR A 536 4.18 -1.85 -29.32
C TYR A 536 5.27 -2.87 -29.01
N LEU A 537 6.27 -2.97 -29.88
CA LEU A 537 7.47 -3.75 -29.65
C LEU A 537 8.63 -2.77 -29.47
N ASP A 538 9.24 -2.78 -28.30
CA ASP A 538 10.39 -1.94 -27.97
C ASP A 538 11.59 -2.86 -27.66
N ILE A 539 12.73 -2.57 -28.27
CA ILE A 539 14.01 -3.24 -28.02
C ILE A 539 15.05 -2.19 -27.68
N SER A 540 15.64 -2.26 -26.49
CA SER A 540 16.65 -1.31 -26.03
C SER A 540 17.90 -1.98 -25.49
N SER A 541 19.04 -1.28 -25.59
CA SER A 541 20.34 -1.79 -25.12
C SER A 541 21.25 -0.66 -24.70
N MET A 542 22.08 -0.92 -23.67
CA MET A 542 23.19 -0.05 -23.28
C MET A 542 24.27 0.07 -24.37
N GLY A 543 24.48 -1.02 -25.13
CA GLY A 543 25.30 -1.04 -26.33
C GLY A 543 24.53 -0.65 -27.59
N GLU A 544 25.25 -0.37 -28.67
CA GLU A 544 24.65 -0.11 -29.98
C GLU A 544 24.01 -1.39 -30.56
N ILE A 545 22.78 -1.26 -31.04
CA ILE A 545 22.04 -2.35 -31.70
C ILE A 545 22.45 -2.39 -33.17
N THR A 546 23.13 -3.45 -33.57
CA THR A 546 23.76 -3.57 -34.91
C THR A 546 23.18 -4.70 -35.77
N ASN A 547 22.65 -5.77 -35.17
CA ASN A 547 22.20 -6.97 -35.89
C ASN A 547 20.67 -7.05 -36.05
N ILE A 548 20.04 -5.97 -36.53
CA ILE A 548 18.56 -5.87 -36.61
C ILE A 548 17.90 -6.97 -37.48
N ASN A 549 18.64 -7.51 -38.44
CA ASN A 549 18.21 -8.60 -39.32
C ASN A 549 18.01 -9.94 -38.59
N GLN A 550 18.48 -10.06 -37.34
CA GLN A 550 18.26 -11.24 -36.50
C GLN A 550 16.88 -11.22 -35.83
N ILE A 551 16.10 -10.15 -35.98
CA ILE A 551 14.74 -10.06 -35.44
C ILE A 551 13.76 -10.68 -36.44
N GLN A 552 13.07 -11.72 -36.00
CA GLN A 552 11.97 -12.35 -36.74
C GLN A 552 10.72 -12.29 -35.89
N LEU A 553 9.76 -11.47 -36.32
CA LEU A 553 8.41 -11.45 -35.77
C LEU A 553 7.48 -12.20 -36.72
N ARG A 554 6.79 -13.23 -36.24
CA ARG A 554 5.86 -14.05 -37.03
C ARG A 554 4.43 -13.90 -36.52
N LYS A 555 3.52 -13.74 -37.48
CA LYS A 555 2.07 -13.68 -37.28
C LYS A 555 1.50 -15.04 -36.86
N PRO A 556 0.22 -15.10 -36.44
CA PRO A 556 -0.45 -16.35 -36.08
C PRO A 556 -0.51 -17.42 -37.18
N ASP A 557 -0.51 -17.01 -38.44
CA ASP A 557 -0.43 -17.89 -39.62
C ASP A 557 1.01 -18.35 -39.94
N ASN A 558 1.97 -18.05 -39.05
CA ASN A 558 3.41 -18.32 -39.18
C ASN A 558 4.12 -17.52 -40.30
N SER A 559 3.41 -16.61 -40.98
CA SER A 559 4.01 -15.68 -41.94
C SER A 559 4.89 -14.65 -41.22
N LEU A 560 5.97 -14.21 -41.87
CA LEU A 560 6.86 -13.18 -41.32
C LEU A 560 6.15 -11.82 -41.36
N TYR A 561 6.18 -11.09 -40.26
CA TYR A 561 5.84 -9.67 -40.19
C TYR A 561 7.07 -8.85 -40.57
N ILE A 562 6.95 -8.02 -41.60
CA ILE A 562 8.06 -7.21 -42.08
C ILE A 562 8.17 -5.97 -41.19
N LEU A 563 9.28 -5.88 -40.44
CA LEU A 563 9.56 -4.80 -39.48
C LEU A 563 10.12 -3.53 -40.16
N THR A 564 9.54 -3.13 -41.30
CA THR A 564 9.93 -1.92 -42.05
C THR A 564 8.99 -0.74 -41.81
N ASP A 565 7.76 -1.01 -41.39
CA ASP A 565 6.72 0.01 -41.27
C ASP A 565 6.61 0.51 -39.82
N ASN A 566 6.35 1.82 -39.65
CA ASN A 566 6.15 2.48 -38.35
C ASN A 566 7.28 2.24 -37.32
N VAL A 567 8.51 2.10 -37.81
CA VAL A 567 9.71 2.01 -36.97
C VAL A 567 10.25 3.39 -36.65
N ILE A 568 10.53 3.63 -35.38
CA ILE A 568 11.27 4.80 -34.90
C ILE A 568 12.42 4.26 -34.06
N HIS A 569 13.64 4.72 -34.33
CA HIS A 569 14.82 4.13 -33.71
C HIS A 569 15.96 5.12 -33.53
N SER A 570 16.80 4.82 -32.55
CA SER A 570 18.15 5.34 -32.34
C SER A 570 19.16 4.19 -32.38
N LYS A 571 20.42 4.47 -32.05
CA LYS A 571 21.46 3.45 -31.83
C LYS A 571 21.13 2.48 -30.69
N HIS A 572 20.31 2.93 -29.73
CA HIS A 572 20.10 2.26 -28.44
C HIS A 572 18.68 1.76 -28.22
N LEU A 573 17.74 2.19 -29.07
CA LEU A 573 16.33 1.89 -28.92
C LEU A 573 15.69 1.73 -30.30
N TYR A 574 15.02 0.62 -30.54
CA TYR A 574 14.17 0.40 -31.69
C TYR A 574 12.73 0.19 -31.22
N MET A 575 11.78 0.89 -31.82
CA MET A 575 10.38 0.80 -31.46
C MET A 575 9.50 0.64 -32.69
N TRP A 576 8.62 -0.36 -32.68
CA TRP A 576 7.65 -0.62 -33.74
C TRP A 576 6.23 -0.47 -33.21
N LYS A 577 5.36 0.11 -34.03
CA LYS A 577 3.92 0.23 -33.77
C LYS A 577 3.13 -0.60 -34.79
N ILE A 578 2.43 -1.61 -34.30
CA ILE A 578 1.59 -2.50 -35.12
C ILE A 578 0.13 -2.15 -34.83
N LEU A 579 -0.58 -1.69 -35.86
CA LEU A 579 -1.99 -1.33 -35.80
C LEU A 579 -2.85 -2.55 -36.12
N GLN A 580 -3.91 -2.76 -35.35
CA GLN A 580 -4.89 -3.85 -35.58
C GLN A 580 -4.21 -5.22 -35.78
N PRO A 581 -3.39 -5.68 -34.81
CA PRO A 581 -2.64 -6.92 -34.95
C PRO A 581 -3.59 -8.13 -35.10
N ASN A 582 -3.19 -9.13 -35.88
CA ASN A 582 -3.94 -10.37 -36.00
C ASN A 582 -4.08 -11.05 -34.63
N VAL A 583 -5.31 -11.43 -34.26
CA VAL A 583 -5.60 -12.20 -33.05
C VAL A 583 -4.97 -13.60 -33.18
N GLY A 584 -4.32 -14.07 -32.12
CA GLY A 584 -3.72 -15.40 -32.06
C GLY A 584 -2.31 -15.40 -31.48
N VAL A 585 -1.56 -16.46 -31.79
CA VAL A 585 -0.23 -16.71 -31.22
C VAL A 585 0.85 -16.12 -32.11
N TRP A 586 1.53 -15.08 -31.65
CA TRP A 586 2.68 -14.52 -32.33
C TRP A 586 3.96 -15.18 -31.84
N SER A 587 5.01 -15.14 -32.68
CA SER A 587 6.33 -15.68 -32.36
C SER A 587 7.38 -14.60 -32.58
N LEU A 588 8.23 -14.36 -31.57
CA LEU A 588 9.39 -13.48 -31.67
C LEU A 588 10.67 -14.30 -31.51
N ILE A 589 11.58 -14.15 -32.46
CA ILE A 589 12.94 -14.70 -32.40
C ILE A 589 13.91 -13.54 -32.58
N THR A 590 14.90 -13.44 -31.70
CA THR A 590 15.99 -12.45 -31.78
C THR A 590 17.33 -13.11 -31.50
N GLY A 591 18.39 -12.60 -32.12
CA GLY A 591 19.75 -13.12 -31.94
C GLY A 591 20.79 -12.00 -31.82
N ASN A 592 21.59 -12.05 -30.75
CA ASN A 592 22.79 -11.24 -30.49
C ASN A 592 22.78 -9.83 -31.10
N LEU A 593 21.81 -9.00 -30.68
CA LEU A 593 21.57 -7.68 -31.26
C LEU A 593 22.64 -6.63 -30.88
N SER A 594 23.32 -6.84 -29.75
CA SER A 594 24.42 -6.04 -29.23
C SER A 594 25.58 -6.96 -28.85
N GLN A 595 26.82 -6.59 -29.19
CA GLN A 595 27.99 -7.43 -28.93
C GLN A 595 28.41 -7.40 -27.45
N GLU A 596 28.14 -6.30 -26.79
CA GLU A 596 28.68 -5.98 -25.46
C GLU A 596 27.67 -6.22 -24.35
N PHE A 597 26.38 -6.00 -24.61
CA PHE A 597 25.33 -5.98 -23.58
C PHE A 597 24.12 -6.83 -23.97
N ASP A 598 23.46 -7.37 -22.96
CA ASP A 598 22.10 -7.89 -23.10
C ASP A 598 21.15 -6.75 -23.49
N TYR A 599 20.10 -7.07 -24.25
CA TYR A 599 19.06 -6.11 -24.59
C TYR A 599 17.75 -6.43 -23.89
N ASP A 600 17.01 -5.38 -23.59
CA ASP A 600 15.66 -5.43 -23.06
C ASP A 600 14.67 -5.48 -24.23
N ILE A 601 13.68 -6.38 -24.12
CA ILE A 601 12.55 -6.48 -25.03
C ILE A 601 11.29 -6.24 -24.21
N GLN A 602 10.46 -5.30 -24.66
CA GLN A 602 9.13 -5.09 -24.10
C GLN A 602 8.08 -5.12 -25.19
N ILE A 603 7.03 -5.92 -24.99
CA ILE A 603 5.83 -5.92 -25.82
C ILE A 603 4.68 -5.42 -24.98
N HIS A 604 4.17 -4.26 -25.36
CA HIS A 604 3.01 -3.64 -24.73
C HIS A 604 1.82 -3.63 -25.70
N SER A 605 0.63 -3.60 -25.14
CA SER A 605 -0.62 -3.52 -25.89
C SER A 605 -1.47 -2.37 -25.40
N LYS A 606 -2.14 -1.71 -26.33
CA LYS A 606 -3.20 -0.76 -26.05
C LYS A 606 -4.54 -1.50 -26.08
N THR A 607 -5.19 -1.62 -24.93
CA THR A 607 -6.37 -2.46 -24.75
C THR A 607 -7.34 -1.88 -23.72
N ASN A 608 -8.62 -2.22 -23.87
CA ASN A 608 -9.66 -1.90 -22.88
C ASN A 608 -9.95 -3.07 -21.91
N ARG A 609 -9.28 -4.22 -22.07
CA ARG A 609 -9.35 -5.34 -21.12
C ARG A 609 -8.13 -5.31 -20.21
N ILE A 610 -8.33 -4.76 -19.02
CA ILE A 610 -7.29 -4.62 -18.01
C ILE A 610 -7.36 -5.83 -17.09
N CYS A 611 -6.17 -6.36 -16.81
CA CYS A 611 -5.97 -7.37 -15.79
C CYS A 611 -4.90 -6.89 -14.83
N SER A 612 -5.02 -7.28 -13.56
CA SER A 612 -3.96 -7.10 -12.57
C SER A 612 -3.89 -8.31 -11.66
N SER A 613 -2.68 -8.72 -11.33
CA SER A 613 -2.34 -9.80 -10.42
C SER A 613 -1.50 -9.26 -9.27
N THR A 614 -1.91 -9.56 -8.05
CA THR A 614 -1.30 -8.99 -6.84
C THR A 614 -1.05 -10.07 -5.80
N LEU A 615 0.11 -10.01 -5.14
CA LEU A 615 0.41 -10.92 -4.03
C LEU A 615 -0.46 -10.62 -2.82
N GLN A 616 -0.94 -11.68 -2.19
CA GLN A 616 -1.80 -11.69 -1.03
C GLN A 616 -1.20 -12.61 0.03
N LYS A 617 -1.36 -12.25 1.30
CA LYS A 617 -1.04 -13.08 2.46
C LYS A 617 -2.34 -13.62 3.03
N GLN A 618 -2.38 -14.93 3.23
CA GLN A 618 -3.47 -15.58 3.93
C GLN A 618 -3.36 -15.35 5.44
N PHE A 619 -4.50 -15.13 6.07
CA PHE A 619 -4.63 -15.20 7.51
C PHE A 619 -5.87 -16.04 7.83
N GLU A 620 -5.79 -16.79 8.92
CA GLU A 620 -6.88 -17.64 9.39
C GLU A 620 -7.79 -16.78 10.25
N SER A 621 -9.02 -16.55 9.80
CA SER A 621 -10.10 -16.06 10.66
C SER A 621 -10.91 -17.24 11.19
N ASP A 622 -11.70 -16.99 12.23
CA ASP A 622 -12.39 -18.03 13.01
C ASP A 622 -13.10 -19.09 12.14
N LYS A 623 -12.99 -20.34 12.63
CA LYS A 623 -13.55 -21.62 12.12
C LYS A 623 -14.25 -21.56 10.76
N ASP A 624 -13.60 -22.19 9.78
CA ASP A 624 -14.08 -22.51 8.41
C ASP A 624 -13.86 -21.44 7.33
N SER A 625 -13.03 -20.42 7.58
CA SER A 625 -12.96 -19.28 6.68
C SER A 625 -11.54 -18.65 6.65
N ASN A 626 -10.94 -18.54 5.46
CA ASN A 626 -9.60 -17.97 5.26
C ASN A 626 -9.70 -16.58 4.64
N GLY A 627 -9.11 -15.57 5.27
CA GLY A 627 -9.03 -14.22 4.73
C GLY A 627 -7.70 -13.92 4.03
N TYR A 628 -7.68 -12.94 3.12
CA TYR A 628 -6.50 -12.60 2.31
C TYR A 628 -6.25 -11.09 2.26
N THR A 629 -5.00 -10.65 2.49
CA THR A 629 -4.62 -9.23 2.41
C THR A 629 -3.48 -9.00 1.43
N GLN A 630 -3.50 -7.90 0.67
CA GLN A 630 -2.42 -7.59 -0.27
C GLN A 630 -1.09 -7.45 0.48
N LEU A 631 -0.08 -8.18 0.01
CA LEU A 631 1.29 -8.07 0.49
C LEU A 631 1.93 -6.80 -0.09
N THR A 632 2.25 -5.86 0.79
CA THR A 632 2.88 -4.57 0.42
C THR A 632 4.40 -4.63 0.48
N THR A 633 4.96 -5.69 1.04
CA THR A 633 6.41 -5.89 1.27
C THR A 633 6.98 -6.92 0.30
N GLU A 634 8.31 -7.06 0.29
CA GLU A 634 8.93 -8.19 -0.41
C GLU A 634 8.61 -9.53 0.29
N PRO A 635 8.26 -10.58 -0.46
CA PRO A 635 7.87 -11.85 0.12
C PRO A 635 9.09 -12.63 0.61
N LEU A 636 8.88 -13.42 1.67
CA LEU A 636 9.89 -14.36 2.15
C LEU A 636 10.07 -15.50 1.15
N ILE A 637 11.31 -15.88 0.85
CA ILE A 637 11.62 -17.06 0.03
C ILE A 637 10.95 -18.31 0.62
N ASP A 638 10.47 -19.21 -0.25
CA ASP A 638 9.85 -20.49 0.10
C ASP A 638 8.54 -20.38 0.92
N SER A 639 8.04 -19.16 1.15
CA SER A 639 6.75 -18.94 1.80
C SER A 639 5.59 -19.26 0.86
N ASN A 640 4.47 -19.66 1.45
CA ASN A 640 3.21 -19.83 0.73
C ASN A 640 2.46 -18.50 0.75
N LEU A 641 2.05 -18.04 -0.43
CA LEU A 641 1.26 -16.84 -0.62
C LEU A 641 0.16 -17.11 -1.65
N ILE A 642 -0.69 -16.12 -1.87
CA ILE A 642 -1.77 -16.18 -2.84
C ILE A 642 -1.59 -15.07 -3.86
N ILE A 643 -2.00 -15.32 -5.10
CA ILE A 643 -2.18 -14.28 -6.12
C ILE A 643 -3.68 -14.05 -6.29
N LEU A 644 -4.10 -12.80 -6.12
CA LEU A 644 -5.41 -12.32 -6.56
C LEU A 644 -5.26 -11.70 -7.95
N THR A 645 -5.92 -12.31 -8.92
CA THR A 645 -6.02 -11.81 -10.30
C THR A 645 -7.41 -11.25 -10.54
N THR A 646 -7.48 -9.99 -10.97
CA THR A 646 -8.72 -9.34 -11.38
C THR A 646 -8.64 -9.02 -12.87
N CYS A 647 -9.62 -9.43 -13.65
CA CYS A 647 -9.74 -9.12 -15.07
C CYS A 647 -11.17 -8.74 -15.40
N GLU A 648 -11.37 -7.59 -16.04
CA GLU A 648 -12.69 -7.00 -16.18
C GLU A 648 -13.50 -7.63 -17.31
N ASN A 649 -14.78 -7.92 -17.04
CA ASN A 649 -15.76 -8.31 -18.05
C ASN A 649 -15.38 -9.56 -18.85
N VAL A 650 -14.69 -10.49 -18.19
CA VAL A 650 -14.21 -11.72 -18.84
C VAL A 650 -14.96 -12.94 -18.31
N GLN A 651 -15.69 -13.59 -19.21
CA GLN A 651 -16.15 -14.97 -19.04
C GLN A 651 -15.04 -15.89 -19.52
N TYR A 652 -14.44 -16.66 -18.61
CA TYR A 652 -13.29 -17.51 -18.89
C TYR A 652 -13.63 -19.00 -18.67
N THR A 653 -12.88 -19.88 -19.33
CA THR A 653 -12.95 -21.34 -19.14
C THR A 653 -11.78 -21.87 -18.34
N ASN A 654 -10.60 -21.23 -18.47
CA ASN A 654 -9.40 -21.62 -17.75
C ASN A 654 -8.52 -20.40 -17.49
N VAL A 655 -7.81 -20.42 -16.35
CA VAL A 655 -6.82 -19.41 -15.98
C VAL A 655 -5.55 -20.14 -15.57
N THR A 656 -4.41 -19.64 -16.04
CA THR A 656 -3.09 -20.12 -15.63
C THR A 656 -2.29 -18.93 -15.15
N ILE A 657 -1.75 -19.05 -13.93
CA ILE A 657 -0.81 -18.09 -13.38
C ILE A 657 0.58 -18.70 -13.45
N SER A 658 1.52 -18.00 -14.05
CA SER A 658 2.91 -18.45 -14.17
C SER A 658 3.82 -17.47 -13.46
N LEU A 659 4.71 -17.97 -12.62
CA LEU A 659 5.84 -17.20 -12.13
C LEU A 659 6.93 -17.32 -13.19
N ILE A 660 7.34 -16.18 -13.76
CA ILE A 660 8.37 -16.14 -14.80
C ILE A 660 9.60 -15.43 -14.27
N ASP A 661 10.77 -15.87 -14.70
CA ASP A 661 12.00 -15.15 -14.43
C ASP A 661 12.13 -13.90 -15.32
N GLN A 662 13.21 -13.18 -15.13
CA GLN A 662 13.52 -11.98 -15.89
C GLN A 662 13.84 -12.19 -17.37
N PHE A 663 14.17 -13.41 -17.76
CA PHE A 663 14.46 -13.81 -19.15
C PHE A 663 13.16 -14.25 -19.85
N GLY A 664 12.03 -14.20 -19.16
CA GLY A 664 10.73 -14.62 -19.65
C GLY A 664 10.52 -16.14 -19.61
N TYR A 665 11.40 -16.90 -18.94
CA TYR A 665 11.21 -18.33 -18.77
C TYR A 665 10.27 -18.62 -17.60
N ILE A 666 9.40 -19.61 -17.78
CA ILE A 666 8.48 -20.05 -16.73
C ILE A 666 9.27 -20.79 -15.66
N ILE A 667 9.19 -20.30 -14.43
CA ILE A 667 9.70 -20.97 -13.22
C ILE A 667 8.68 -22.04 -12.81
N THR A 668 7.43 -21.63 -12.61
CA THR A 668 6.35 -22.51 -12.13
C THR A 668 5.01 -22.06 -12.68
N ASN A 669 4.13 -23.02 -13.00
CA ASN A 669 2.72 -22.77 -13.34
C ASN A 669 1.81 -23.18 -12.18
N TYR A 670 0.77 -22.40 -11.96
CA TYR A 670 -0.25 -22.63 -10.96
C TYR A 670 -1.64 -22.54 -11.58
N LEU A 671 -2.55 -23.33 -11.04
CA LEU A 671 -3.98 -23.26 -11.34
C LEU A 671 -4.71 -22.59 -10.18
N PRO A 672 -5.74 -21.78 -10.46
CA PRO A 672 -6.52 -21.16 -9.41
C PRO A 672 -7.29 -22.21 -8.60
N PHE A 673 -7.47 -21.93 -7.32
CA PHE A 673 -8.29 -22.78 -6.44
C PHE A 673 -9.70 -22.23 -6.24
N GLN A 674 -9.89 -20.93 -6.48
CA GLN A 674 -11.18 -20.25 -6.34
C GLN A 674 -11.30 -19.13 -7.36
N SER A 675 -12.53 -18.89 -7.84
CA SER A 675 -12.85 -17.69 -8.59
C SER A 675 -14.35 -17.37 -8.61
N ASP A 676 -14.63 -16.08 -8.76
CA ASP A 676 -15.95 -15.45 -8.67
C ASP A 676 -15.90 -14.07 -9.36
N GLN A 677 -16.88 -13.20 -9.08
CA GLN A 677 -17.00 -11.87 -9.68
C GLN A 677 -15.93 -10.87 -9.22
N LEU A 678 -15.29 -11.10 -8.07
CA LEU A 678 -14.31 -10.21 -7.48
C LEU A 678 -12.87 -10.55 -7.90
N GLY A 679 -12.63 -11.80 -8.33
CA GLY A 679 -11.37 -12.18 -8.95
C GLY A 679 -11.13 -13.69 -8.99
N ILE A 680 -9.86 -14.02 -9.18
CA ILE A 680 -9.33 -15.39 -9.28
C ILE A 680 -8.21 -15.52 -8.24
N LEU A 681 -8.32 -16.50 -7.35
CA LEU A 681 -7.33 -16.76 -6.29
C LEU A 681 -6.48 -17.99 -6.64
N THR A 682 -5.16 -17.82 -6.54
CA THR A 682 -4.19 -18.87 -6.86
C THR A 682 -3.16 -19.03 -5.75
N ASN A 683 -3.05 -20.23 -5.16
CA ASN A 683 -2.02 -20.55 -4.18
C ASN A 683 -0.67 -20.69 -4.89
N ILE A 684 0.35 -20.06 -4.34
CA ILE A 684 1.71 -20.11 -4.86
C ILE A 684 2.72 -20.37 -3.76
N ARG A 685 3.86 -20.92 -4.16
CA ARG A 685 5.08 -20.95 -3.35
C ARG A 685 6.09 -19.98 -3.94
N ILE A 686 6.64 -19.12 -3.09
CA ILE A 686 7.57 -18.06 -3.50
C ILE A 686 8.92 -18.68 -3.88
N PRO A 687 9.43 -18.45 -5.10
CA PRO A 687 10.71 -18.99 -5.55
C PRO A 687 11.88 -18.30 -4.84
N GLN A 688 13.06 -18.90 -4.91
CA GLN A 688 14.29 -18.32 -4.35
C GLN A 688 14.90 -17.21 -5.22
N GLN A 689 14.44 -17.11 -6.47
CA GLN A 689 14.89 -16.13 -7.45
C GLN A 689 13.81 -15.07 -7.70
N GLN A 690 14.23 -13.92 -8.23
CA GLN A 690 13.32 -12.86 -8.64
C GLN A 690 12.35 -13.35 -9.74
N PHE A 691 11.14 -12.81 -9.72
CA PHE A 691 10.09 -13.24 -10.66
C PHE A 691 9.10 -12.13 -11.00
N ARG A 692 8.38 -12.31 -12.11
CA ARG A 692 7.16 -11.58 -12.45
C ARG A 692 5.97 -12.52 -12.49
N ILE A 693 4.77 -11.96 -12.40
CA ILE A 693 3.53 -12.71 -12.51
C ILE A 693 3.01 -12.59 -13.94
N GLN A 694 2.89 -13.72 -14.63
CA GLN A 694 2.19 -13.84 -15.90
C GLN A 694 0.80 -14.44 -15.67
N THR A 695 -0.19 -13.87 -16.33
CA THR A 695 -1.57 -14.34 -16.35
C THR A 695 -1.95 -14.73 -17.76
N ILE A 696 -2.43 -15.97 -17.94
CA ILE A 696 -3.05 -16.43 -19.19
C ILE A 696 -4.50 -16.82 -18.88
N ILE A 697 -5.46 -16.17 -19.54
CA ILE A 697 -6.88 -16.48 -19.43
C ILE A 697 -7.38 -17.02 -20.76
N THR A 698 -7.99 -18.19 -20.75
CA THR A 698 -8.69 -18.76 -21.91
C THR A 698 -10.17 -18.41 -21.82
N LEU A 699 -10.68 -17.79 -22.86
CA LEU A 699 -12.09 -17.37 -22.97
C LEU A 699 -12.97 -18.54 -23.44
N ALA A 700 -14.29 -18.39 -23.30
CA ALA A 700 -15.27 -19.38 -23.78
C ALA A 700 -15.19 -19.65 -25.29
N ASN A 701 -14.74 -18.68 -26.09
CA ASN A 701 -14.51 -18.82 -27.53
C ASN A 701 -13.15 -19.46 -27.88
N GLY A 702 -12.34 -19.86 -26.88
CA GLY A 702 -11.01 -20.44 -27.05
C GLY A 702 -9.87 -19.41 -27.22
N GLU A 703 -10.18 -18.12 -27.31
CA GLU A 703 -9.21 -17.03 -27.36
C GLU A 703 -8.42 -16.95 -26.04
N LYS A 704 -7.16 -16.48 -26.11
CA LYS A 704 -6.30 -16.35 -24.93
C LYS A 704 -5.86 -14.92 -24.71
N ILE A 705 -6.10 -14.43 -23.50
CA ILE A 705 -5.60 -13.16 -22.99
C ILE A 705 -4.29 -13.44 -22.25
N GLN A 706 -3.22 -12.73 -22.59
CA GLN A 706 -1.93 -12.79 -21.88
C GLN A 706 -1.58 -11.41 -21.31
N ARG A 707 -1.24 -11.37 -20.02
CA ARG A 707 -0.82 -10.15 -19.30
C ARG A 707 0.34 -10.48 -18.37
N ILE A 708 1.28 -9.56 -18.20
CA ILE A 708 2.42 -9.69 -17.29
C ILE A 708 2.47 -8.44 -16.41
N GLU A 709 2.61 -8.64 -15.10
CA GLU A 709 2.88 -7.55 -14.17
C GLU A 709 4.26 -6.93 -14.45
N LYS A 710 4.29 -5.60 -14.59
CA LYS A 710 5.51 -4.86 -14.95
C LYS A 710 6.61 -5.02 -13.89
N GLN A 711 6.21 -4.95 -12.62
CA GLN A 711 7.14 -4.94 -11.49
C GLN A 711 7.72 -6.34 -11.23
N VAL A 712 9.03 -6.39 -11.02
CA VAL A 712 9.74 -7.57 -10.54
C VAL A 712 9.53 -7.68 -9.04
N ILE A 713 9.16 -8.88 -8.59
CA ILE A 713 9.13 -9.24 -7.18
C ILE A 713 10.48 -9.85 -6.82
N SER A 714 11.07 -9.38 -5.72
CA SER A 714 12.40 -9.77 -5.26
C SER A 714 12.31 -10.46 -3.91
N PRO A 715 12.10 -11.80 -3.87
CA PRO A 715 12.04 -12.55 -2.63
C PRO A 715 13.27 -12.34 -1.75
N THR A 716 13.04 -12.22 -0.45
CA THR A 716 14.11 -11.99 0.53
C THR A 716 14.27 -13.16 1.49
N ILE A 717 15.47 -13.30 2.06
CA ILE A 717 15.74 -14.27 3.12
C ILE A 717 15.12 -13.81 4.44
N PHE A 718 15.02 -12.50 4.65
CA PHE A 718 14.46 -11.88 5.84
C PHE A 718 13.33 -10.95 5.46
N THR A 719 12.26 -10.94 6.26
CA THR A 719 11.17 -9.97 6.14
C THR A 719 10.92 -9.31 7.47
N ILE A 720 10.60 -8.02 7.46
CA ILE A 720 10.14 -7.29 8.63
C ILE A 720 8.69 -6.88 8.42
N GLU A 721 7.88 -7.15 9.43
CA GLU A 721 6.48 -6.72 9.54
C GLU A 721 6.41 -5.72 10.69
N LEU A 722 5.80 -4.56 10.43
CA LEU A 722 5.56 -3.53 11.44
C LEU A 722 4.13 -3.68 11.96
N ASN A 723 3.99 -3.79 13.27
CA ASN A 723 2.74 -4.22 13.89
C ASN A 723 1.82 -3.02 14.20
N ASP A 724 2.34 -1.88 14.67
CA ASP A 724 1.50 -0.83 15.28
C ASP A 724 1.21 0.42 14.39
N GLN A 725 0.95 0.24 13.09
CA GLN A 725 0.66 1.39 12.20
C GLN A 725 -0.77 1.94 12.37
N PRO A 726 -1.00 3.26 12.25
CA PRO A 726 -0.04 4.32 11.92
C PRO A 726 0.67 4.86 13.17
N TYR A 727 1.93 5.25 13.02
CA TYR A 727 2.70 5.87 14.09
C TYR A 727 2.48 7.39 14.08
N ILE A 728 1.62 7.87 14.97
CA ILE A 728 1.42 9.30 15.22
C ILE A 728 2.16 9.66 16.50
N ILE A 729 3.04 10.65 16.43
CA ILE A 729 3.89 11.07 17.55
C ILE A 729 3.74 12.57 17.78
N SER A 730 3.39 12.97 19.00
CA SER A 730 3.42 14.38 19.41
C SER A 730 4.80 14.78 19.91
N GLN A 731 5.16 16.06 19.78
CA GLN A 731 6.45 16.57 20.25
C GLN A 731 6.74 16.17 21.71
N GLY A 732 7.88 15.51 21.93
CA GLY A 732 8.30 15.01 23.25
C GLY A 732 7.65 13.68 23.68
N GLU A 733 6.71 13.13 22.91
CA GLU A 733 6.22 11.77 23.12
C GLU A 733 7.26 10.73 22.65
N THR A 734 7.23 9.57 23.29
CA THR A 734 7.98 8.40 22.86
C THR A 734 6.98 7.42 22.26
N ILE A 735 7.14 7.08 20.98
CA ILE A 735 6.34 6.03 20.34
C ILE A 735 7.01 4.68 20.49
N GLN A 736 6.17 3.68 20.70
CA GLN A 736 6.55 2.29 20.69
C GLN A 736 6.28 1.73 19.29
N MET A 737 7.33 1.32 18.59
CA MET A 737 7.21 0.60 17.32
C MET A 737 7.49 -0.88 17.53
N ASN A 738 6.45 -1.70 17.51
CA ASN A 738 6.59 -3.15 17.52
C ASN A 738 6.82 -3.66 16.10
N TYR A 739 7.75 -4.61 15.99
CA TYR A 739 8.11 -5.24 14.73
C TYR A 739 8.33 -6.73 14.91
N THR A 740 8.10 -7.47 13.84
CA THR A 740 8.38 -8.90 13.75
C THR A 740 9.30 -9.15 12.56
N ILE A 741 10.46 -9.73 12.83
CA ILE A 741 11.41 -10.15 11.79
C ILE A 741 11.28 -11.66 11.61
N LYS A 742 11.12 -12.10 10.37
CA LYS A 742 11.09 -13.51 9.98
C LYS A 742 12.30 -13.83 9.12
N SER A 743 12.73 -15.09 9.15
CA SER A 743 13.81 -15.64 8.35
C SER A 743 13.34 -16.93 7.67
N ALA A 744 13.68 -17.07 6.39
CA ALA A 744 13.48 -18.29 5.62
C ALA A 744 14.45 -19.40 6.06
N LEU A 745 15.49 -19.06 6.80
CA LEU A 745 16.53 -19.99 7.22
C LEU A 745 16.08 -20.78 8.45
N SER A 746 16.10 -22.11 8.35
CA SER A 746 15.79 -23.02 9.48
C SER A 746 16.93 -23.15 10.51
N LYS A 747 17.86 -22.17 10.55
CA LYS A 747 19.02 -22.15 11.45
C LYS A 747 19.03 -20.89 12.30
N LYS A 748 19.86 -20.88 13.33
CA LYS A 748 20.13 -19.68 14.11
C LYS A 748 20.85 -18.65 13.24
N VAL A 749 20.30 -17.44 13.20
CA VAL A 749 20.77 -16.31 12.39
C VAL A 749 21.00 -15.11 13.28
N THR A 750 21.98 -14.29 12.92
CA THR A 750 22.22 -12.99 13.54
C THR A 750 22.05 -11.93 12.45
N VAL A 751 21.18 -10.97 12.70
CA VAL A 751 20.93 -9.82 11.82
C VAL A 751 21.12 -8.54 12.61
N ARG A 752 21.49 -7.48 11.91
CA ARG A 752 21.47 -6.12 12.43
C ARG A 752 20.24 -5.42 11.91
N LEU A 753 19.37 -5.02 12.82
CA LEU A 753 18.27 -4.09 12.56
C LEU A 753 18.77 -2.66 12.76
N GLN A 754 18.63 -1.85 11.73
CA GLN A 754 18.86 -0.42 11.78
C GLN A 754 17.54 0.31 11.52
N ILE A 755 17.18 1.24 12.41
CA ILE A 755 15.99 2.08 12.27
C ILE A 755 16.49 3.51 12.10
N ILE A 756 16.28 4.05 10.91
CA ILE A 756 16.65 5.42 10.55
C ILE A 756 15.42 6.13 10.02
N ASP A 757 15.51 7.44 9.90
CA ASP A 757 14.46 8.24 9.30
C ASP A 757 15.05 9.28 8.34
N THR A 758 14.19 9.84 7.50
CA THR A 758 14.67 10.69 6.40
C THR A 758 14.88 12.14 6.81
N LEU A 759 14.28 12.59 7.92
CA LEU A 759 14.40 13.96 8.42
C LEU A 759 15.38 14.11 9.60
N LYS A 760 16.05 13.02 9.98
CA LYS A 760 16.92 12.83 11.15
C LYS A 760 16.25 13.24 12.46
N ILE A 761 15.14 12.58 12.77
CA ILE A 761 14.21 12.87 13.86
C ILE A 761 14.41 11.95 15.07
N ILE A 762 14.72 10.68 14.86
CA ILE A 762 14.88 9.63 15.88
C ILE A 762 16.21 9.79 16.65
N SER A 763 17.31 9.98 15.93
CA SER A 763 18.66 10.30 16.44
C SER A 763 19.59 10.51 15.22
N ASN A 764 20.73 11.20 15.38
CA ASN A 764 21.65 11.42 14.25
C ASN A 764 22.21 10.11 13.64
N ASP A 765 22.29 9.04 14.44
CA ASP A 765 22.88 7.74 14.04
C ASP A 765 21.84 6.61 13.90
N GLY A 766 20.54 6.90 14.14
CA GLY A 766 19.47 5.90 14.18
C GLY A 766 19.48 5.00 15.42
N ILE A 767 18.62 3.97 15.41
CA ILE A 767 18.60 2.89 16.40
C ILE A 767 19.21 1.65 15.76
N ILE A 768 20.26 1.08 16.35
CA ILE A 768 20.91 -0.14 15.87
C ILE A 768 20.74 -1.25 16.91
N LYS A 769 20.27 -2.42 16.47
CA LYS A 769 20.07 -3.61 17.30
C LYS A 769 20.58 -4.86 16.59
N ASP A 770 21.48 -5.60 17.23
CA ASP A 770 21.88 -6.93 16.77
C ASP A 770 20.94 -7.98 17.38
N LEU A 771 20.23 -8.71 16.52
CA LEU A 771 19.18 -9.66 16.90
C LEU A 771 19.59 -11.06 16.45
N THR A 772 19.53 -12.01 17.38
CA THR A 772 19.85 -13.41 17.10
C THR A 772 18.66 -14.31 17.40
N PHE A 773 18.18 -15.05 16.40
CA PHE A 773 16.95 -15.83 16.50
C PHE A 773 16.92 -17.03 15.55
N ILE A 774 15.86 -17.85 15.64
CA ILE A 774 15.57 -18.97 14.74
C ILE A 774 14.16 -18.75 14.19
N ASN A 775 13.97 -18.81 12.87
CA ASN A 775 12.72 -18.58 12.15
C ASN A 775 12.11 -17.18 12.29
N GLN A 776 11.91 -16.67 13.50
CA GLN A 776 11.38 -15.33 13.73
C GLN A 776 11.81 -14.75 15.09
N THR A 777 11.76 -13.42 15.19
CA THR A 777 11.85 -12.67 16.44
C THR A 777 10.87 -11.51 16.41
N SER A 778 10.36 -11.11 17.56
CA SER A 778 9.60 -9.86 17.70
C SER A 778 10.33 -8.95 18.65
N GLY A 779 10.29 -7.66 18.35
CA GLY A 779 10.98 -6.65 19.12
C GLY A 779 10.16 -5.38 19.18
N MET A 780 10.65 -4.49 20.02
CA MET A 780 10.06 -3.18 20.24
C MET A 780 11.17 -2.15 20.24
N SER A 781 10.96 -1.04 19.54
CA SER A 781 11.85 0.12 19.54
C SER A 781 11.10 1.35 20.00
N LEU A 782 11.68 2.06 20.96
CA LEU A 782 11.21 3.34 21.42
C LEU A 782 11.85 4.42 20.56
N ILE A 783 11.03 5.28 19.98
CA ILE A 783 11.46 6.43 19.21
C ILE A 783 11.00 7.69 19.95
N THR A 784 11.93 8.59 20.23
CA THR A 784 11.64 9.89 20.85
C THR A 784 12.01 10.98 19.85
N LEU A 785 11.13 11.96 19.67
CA LEU A 785 11.37 13.13 18.84
C LEU A 785 12.53 13.99 19.39
N SER A 786 13.61 14.13 18.61
CA SER A 786 14.82 14.83 19.07
C SER A 786 14.86 16.35 18.83
N LYS A 787 13.91 16.95 18.10
CA LYS A 787 13.94 18.38 17.71
C LYS A 787 12.59 19.10 17.80
N ASP A 788 12.66 20.41 18.06
CA ASP A 788 11.54 21.35 17.94
C ASP A 788 11.26 21.67 16.46
N TYR A 789 10.27 21.01 15.86
CA TYR A 789 9.81 21.34 14.51
C TYR A 789 8.71 22.41 14.56
N LYS A 790 8.87 23.46 13.74
CA LYS A 790 7.96 24.64 13.71
C LYS A 790 6.84 24.54 12.68
N GLU A 791 6.87 23.55 11.79
CA GLU A 791 5.85 23.40 10.73
C GLU A 791 4.70 22.50 11.15
N LYS A 792 3.51 22.79 10.65
CA LYS A 792 2.23 22.21 11.08
C LYS A 792 2.04 20.81 10.49
N LEU A 793 2.58 19.80 11.17
CA LEU A 793 2.74 18.39 10.74
C LEU A 793 3.60 18.18 9.49
N ILE A 794 4.61 17.34 9.64
CA ILE A 794 5.42 16.79 8.55
C ILE A 794 5.27 15.27 8.61
N THR A 795 5.09 14.62 7.46
CA THR A 795 5.20 13.16 7.34
C THR A 795 6.67 12.82 7.17
N ASP A 796 7.24 12.03 8.08
CA ASP A 796 8.57 11.44 7.91
C ASP A 796 8.44 9.96 7.53
N LEU A 797 9.44 9.44 6.84
CA LEU A 797 9.57 8.01 6.59
C LEU A 797 10.61 7.43 7.54
N VAL A 798 10.16 6.52 8.39
CA VAL A 798 11.04 5.66 9.18
C VAL A 798 11.30 4.38 8.41
N ILE A 799 12.58 4.04 8.26
CA ILE A 799 13.07 2.91 7.49
C ILE A 799 13.63 1.90 8.49
N PHE A 800 13.14 0.68 8.41
CA PHE A 800 13.64 -0.47 9.13
C PHE A 800 14.47 -1.32 8.17
N THR A 801 15.78 -1.24 8.32
CA THR A 801 16.75 -1.96 7.49
C THR A 801 17.28 -3.18 8.22
N ILE A 802 17.22 -4.33 7.55
CA ILE A 802 17.86 -5.56 7.98
C ILE A 802 19.16 -5.74 7.18
N THR A 803 20.26 -5.90 7.90
CA THR A 803 21.55 -6.31 7.33
C THR A 803 22.05 -7.59 7.98
N THR A 804 22.79 -8.38 7.21
CA THR A 804 23.59 -9.51 7.71
C THR A 804 25.07 -9.15 7.63
N GLN A 805 25.86 -9.65 8.57
CA GLN A 805 27.31 -9.46 8.53
C GLN A 805 27.97 -10.70 7.94
N ASP A 806 28.81 -10.52 6.93
CA ASP A 806 29.72 -11.55 6.48
C ASP A 806 30.85 -11.71 7.51
N ASN A 807 30.91 -12.90 8.12
CA ASN A 807 31.89 -13.25 9.14
C ASN A 807 33.34 -13.26 8.63
N GLN A 808 33.56 -13.39 7.33
CA GLN A 808 34.90 -13.42 6.74
C GLN A 808 35.41 -12.02 6.38
N THR A 809 34.53 -11.16 5.88
CA THR A 809 34.91 -9.83 5.37
C THR A 809 34.56 -8.69 6.33
N ASN A 810 33.80 -8.95 7.39
CA ASN A 810 33.19 -7.96 8.28
C ASN A 810 32.32 -6.91 7.54
N LYS A 811 31.96 -7.16 6.28
CA LYS A 811 31.05 -6.31 5.52
C LYS A 811 29.60 -6.66 5.84
N TYR A 812 28.75 -5.65 5.85
CA TYR A 812 27.31 -5.83 5.99
C TYR A 812 26.68 -5.93 4.59
N SER A 813 25.88 -6.97 4.37
CA SER A 813 24.99 -7.11 3.22
C SER A 813 23.58 -6.67 3.61
N TYR A 814 22.98 -5.83 2.77
CA TYR A 814 21.59 -5.41 2.91
C TYR A 814 20.66 -6.54 2.46
N GLU A 815 19.64 -6.82 3.27
CA GLU A 815 18.74 -7.96 3.04
C GLU A 815 17.31 -7.50 2.75
N ASN A 816 16.81 -6.50 3.49
CA ASN A 816 15.45 -5.99 3.35
C ASN A 816 15.29 -4.62 4.00
N ASP A 817 14.46 -3.76 3.41
CA ASP A 817 13.97 -2.51 4.01
C ASP A 817 12.45 -2.54 4.06
N GLU A 818 11.88 -2.19 5.21
CA GLU A 818 10.47 -1.85 5.35
C GLU A 818 10.31 -0.40 5.78
N ILE A 819 9.33 0.29 5.22
CA ILE A 819 9.13 1.71 5.40
C ILE A 819 7.80 1.96 6.08
N VAL A 820 7.79 2.87 7.05
CA VAL A 820 6.57 3.37 7.65
C VAL A 820 6.54 4.89 7.71
N SER A 821 5.38 5.43 7.39
CA SER A 821 5.08 6.85 7.60
C SER A 821 4.88 7.12 9.09
N VAL A 822 5.60 8.11 9.61
CA VAL A 822 5.39 8.67 10.95
C VAL A 822 4.82 10.07 10.82
N TYR A 823 3.75 10.33 11.56
CA TYR A 823 3.09 11.61 11.60
C TYR A 823 3.53 12.41 12.82
N LEU A 824 4.07 13.60 12.57
CA LEU A 824 4.60 14.46 13.62
C LEU A 824 3.54 15.48 14.02
N GLU A 825 2.90 15.31 15.17
CA GLU A 825 1.95 16.29 15.70
C GLU A 825 2.70 17.47 16.33
N THR A 826 2.69 18.61 15.64
CA THR A 826 3.19 19.88 16.16
C THR A 826 2.01 20.67 16.74
N ASN A 827 1.75 20.45 18.03
CA ASN A 827 0.81 21.17 18.90
C ASN A 827 -0.30 22.01 18.21
N LEU A 828 -1.53 21.48 18.21
CA LEU A 828 -2.69 22.35 18.39
C LEU A 828 -2.58 22.94 19.80
N ALA A 829 -2.62 24.27 19.89
CA ALA A 829 -2.75 24.97 21.16
C ALA A 829 -4.09 24.61 21.82
N SER A 830 -4.19 23.45 22.47
CA SER A 830 -5.19 23.19 23.48
C SER A 830 -4.55 23.44 24.83
N SER A 831 -4.99 24.52 25.46
CA SER A 831 -4.73 24.85 26.84
C SER A 831 -5.18 23.72 27.78
N THR A 832 -4.35 22.71 27.97
CA THR A 832 -4.40 21.85 29.16
C THR A 832 -3.10 22.09 29.88
N LYS A 833 -3.16 22.91 30.93
CA LYS A 833 -2.11 22.98 31.95
C LYS A 833 -1.75 21.54 32.33
N THR A 834 -0.55 21.13 31.99
CA THR A 834 0.10 19.95 32.55
C THR A 834 0.05 20.10 34.06
N ILE A 835 -0.83 19.33 34.70
CA ILE A 835 -0.72 19.08 36.14
C ILE A 835 0.58 18.30 36.28
N ASN A 836 1.59 19.00 36.78
CA ASN A 836 2.92 18.47 36.99
C ASN A 836 2.83 17.40 38.09
N TYR A 837 2.76 16.12 37.70
CA TYR A 837 2.68 15.01 38.66
C TYR A 837 3.94 14.86 39.54
N LEU A 838 4.99 15.64 39.27
CA LEU A 838 6.21 15.71 40.10
C LEU A 838 6.05 16.52 41.41
N THR A 839 5.04 17.39 41.54
CA THR A 839 4.79 18.12 42.81
C THR A 839 3.86 17.38 43.78
N ILE A 840 3.10 16.39 43.32
CA ILE A 840 2.22 15.59 44.19
C ILE A 840 2.98 14.43 44.84
N SER A 841 4.03 13.89 44.19
CA SER A 841 4.91 12.88 44.77
C SER A 841 5.77 13.41 45.92
N PHE A 842 6.07 14.72 45.97
CA PHE A 842 6.85 15.32 47.06
C PHE A 842 6.00 15.76 48.27
N LEU A 843 4.68 15.98 48.07
CA LEU A 843 3.76 16.28 49.18
C LEU A 843 3.23 15.01 49.86
N LEU A 844 3.03 13.91 49.12
CA LEU A 844 2.57 12.64 49.71
C LEU A 844 3.67 11.87 50.45
N LEU A 845 4.95 12.07 50.10
CA LEU A 845 6.06 11.44 50.84
C LEU A 845 6.32 12.10 52.22
N ASN A 846 5.96 13.38 52.39
CA ASN A 846 6.10 14.09 53.67
C ASN A 846 4.91 13.90 54.63
N LEU A 847 3.75 13.44 54.13
CA LEU A 847 2.60 13.08 54.96
C LEU A 847 2.69 11.64 55.48
N PHE A 848 3.39 10.73 54.79
CA PHE A 848 3.61 9.35 55.23
C PHE A 848 4.79 9.15 56.20
N LEU A 849 5.64 10.16 56.42
CA LEU A 849 6.78 10.10 57.36
C LEU A 849 6.53 10.85 58.69
N LYS A 850 5.28 11.29 58.97
CA LYS A 850 4.94 12.01 60.21
C LYS A 850 3.94 11.31 61.14
N GLU A 851 3.47 10.10 60.81
CA GLU A 851 2.57 9.31 61.68
C GLU A 851 3.16 7.98 62.18
N THR A 852 4.50 7.86 62.22
CA THR A 852 5.18 6.82 63.02
C THR A 852 6.15 7.47 64.01
N ASN A 853 5.59 8.21 64.97
CA ASN A 853 6.15 8.48 66.29
C ASN A 853 5.04 9.10 67.16
N HIS A 854 4.08 8.27 67.56
CA HIS A 854 3.53 8.20 68.92
C HIS A 854 2.57 7.02 69.06
#